data_AF-A0A7G9G9W5-F1
#
_entry.id   AF-A0A7G9G9W5-F1
#
_cell.length_a   1.000
_cell.length_b   1.000
_cell.length_c   1.000
_cell.angle_alpha   90.00
_cell.angle_beta   90.00
_cell.angle_gamma   90.00
#
_symmetry.space_group_name_H-M   'P 1'
#
loop_
_entity.id
_entity.type
_entity.pdbx_description
1 polymer ?
#
loop_
_entity_poly.entity_id
_entity_poly.type
_entity_poly.pdbx_seq_one_letter_code
_entity_poly.pdbx_strand_id
1 'polypeptide(L)'
;MKKIKLNRENLIKICNKISVPLQVFGCCVLYFFIEAISRHSLMKAWTFMTDRPLVFLYNVFLIFVTSTVVYLFRRRCLARLIVFSFWLLLGIVNGVILMNRVTPFTGPDLKLMSDAGKVMNKYLSAGTLVLIIAALALVVGFQVWFWFKGPKYRGKRNWIIDLSIIGGSIVLFVVSTNLAVSKRVLSSYFGNIAFAYEDYGYPYCLAVTLFDTGISQPNGYSESLIAEIVDSEGQPESSEESERPNIIFLQLESFFDPELVNFLNISEDPIPCFRQLMREYSSGYYRVPAVGAGTANTEFESITGMSLRYFGPGEYPYKTVLSEKTCESIPYVLRDIGYDTHVIHNNEADFYSRRTVFPMLGFDSFTSAEYMPDVTDTTETGWIKDHILTDEILKCLESSENRDYIYTISVQGHGDYPAEPILDHPEIRVTGAEDREKNDYSWEYYCNEIQEMDEFIRELTDTLSEYPEPVVLVMYGDHLPTMGLKTKELSNRYLFQTQYVIWDNMGLEKEDENLAAYQIGAEVLDRVGIHEGNIVRYHQNRRNTKNYQKDLEVLQYDMLYGKQYIYGGESPYAVTDMRMGTVPVEIKAVVEVSDGIYHVTGENFTAASRLEINGEVVKDAVFLGTTSLMVREVELKRGDELAVVQMGDYSAETVLSRTGTIRYRE
;
A
#
# COMPACT_ATOMS: atom_id res chain seq x y z
N MET A 1 39.16 55.59 7.88
CA MET A 1 38.14 54.65 7.39
C MET A 1 36.76 55.07 7.88
N LYS A 2 35.91 55.67 7.03
CA LYS A 2 34.53 56.02 7.39
C LYS A 2 33.69 54.73 7.48
N LYS A 3 33.18 54.40 8.66
CA LYS A 3 32.16 53.35 8.85
C LYS A 3 30.92 53.75 8.04
N ILE A 4 30.63 53.01 6.97
CA ILE A 4 29.38 53.11 6.22
C ILE A 4 28.26 52.65 7.17
N LYS A 5 27.60 53.58 7.86
CA LYS A 5 26.32 53.30 8.53
C LYS A 5 25.27 53.12 7.42
N LEU A 6 24.97 51.86 7.10
CA LEU A 6 23.94 51.52 6.14
C LEU A 6 22.58 52.04 6.68
N ASN A 7 22.06 53.12 6.10
CA ASN A 7 20.78 53.70 6.49
C ASN A 7 19.65 52.69 6.17
N ARG A 8 18.74 52.44 7.12
CA ARG A 8 17.64 51.45 7.03
C ARG A 8 16.81 51.62 5.75
N GLU A 9 16.56 52.86 5.31
CA GLU A 9 15.83 53.13 4.08
C GLU A 9 16.60 52.76 2.81
N ASN A 10 17.92 52.93 2.81
CA ASN A 10 18.77 52.52 1.70
C ASN A 10 18.87 51.00 1.61
N LEU A 11 18.94 50.30 2.75
CA LEU A 11 18.88 48.84 2.80
C LEU A 11 17.55 48.31 2.22
N ILE A 12 16.41 48.91 2.60
CA ILE A 12 15.10 48.51 2.07
C ILE A 12 15.01 48.74 0.54
N LYS A 13 15.55 49.84 0.03
CA LYS A 13 15.60 50.10 -1.41
C LYS A 13 16.47 49.07 -2.15
N ILE A 14 17.63 48.70 -1.58
CA ILE A 14 18.51 47.68 -2.14
C ILE A 14 17.79 46.32 -2.14
N CYS A 15 17.27 45.85 -0.99
CA CYS A 15 16.57 44.57 -0.88
C CYS A 15 15.36 44.45 -1.83
N ASN A 16 14.65 45.56 -2.10
CA ASN A 16 13.57 45.55 -3.08
C ASN A 16 14.08 45.38 -4.52
N LYS A 17 15.22 45.98 -4.88
CA LYS A 17 15.83 45.83 -6.22
C LYS A 17 16.33 44.42 -6.47
N ILE A 18 16.95 43.78 -5.47
CA ILE A 18 17.44 42.40 -5.56
C ILE A 18 16.44 41.37 -5.00
N SER A 19 15.15 41.73 -4.94
CA SER A 19 14.14 40.89 -4.29
C SER A 19 13.94 39.52 -4.95
N VAL A 20 14.08 39.43 -6.27
CA VAL A 20 14.01 38.16 -7.01
C VAL A 20 15.22 37.26 -6.70
N PRO A 21 16.49 37.72 -6.84
CA PRO A 21 17.65 36.93 -6.39
C PRO A 21 17.59 36.50 -4.92
N LEU A 22 17.14 37.39 -4.02
CA LEU A 22 16.95 37.04 -2.61
C LEU A 22 15.87 35.97 -2.41
N GLN A 23 14.82 35.98 -3.23
CA GLN A 23 13.77 34.98 -3.19
C GLN A 23 14.29 33.62 -3.69
N VAL A 24 15.04 33.59 -4.79
CA VAL A 24 15.70 32.37 -5.28
C VAL A 24 16.62 31.79 -4.20
N PHE A 25 17.47 32.62 -3.58
CA PHE A 25 18.33 32.18 -2.47
C PHE A 25 17.51 31.64 -1.29
N GLY A 26 16.42 32.32 -0.93
CA GLY A 26 15.49 31.85 0.10
C GLY A 26 14.87 30.49 -0.24
N CYS A 27 14.49 30.25 -1.50
CA CYS A 27 14.00 28.96 -1.97
C CYS A 27 15.09 27.88 -1.91
N CYS A 28 16.35 28.18 -2.23
CA CYS A 28 17.46 27.24 -2.07
C CYS A 28 17.65 26.82 -0.61
N VAL A 29 17.67 27.79 0.31
CA VAL A 29 17.83 27.53 1.75
C VAL A 29 16.64 26.72 2.27
N LEU A 30 15.41 27.11 1.94
CA LEU A 30 14.21 26.39 2.33
C LEU A 30 14.23 24.94 1.83
N TYR A 31 14.55 24.75 0.54
CA TYR A 31 14.56 23.42 -0.05
C TYR A 31 15.64 22.52 0.55
N PHE A 32 16.82 23.07 0.85
CA PHE A 32 17.88 22.34 1.55
C PHE A 32 17.40 21.82 2.92
N PHE A 33 16.64 22.62 3.68
CA PHE A 33 16.07 22.17 4.95
C PHE A 33 14.96 21.13 4.77
N ILE A 34 14.12 21.26 3.74
CA ILE A 34 13.12 20.24 3.40
C ILE A 34 13.81 18.90 3.13
N GLU A 35 14.86 18.87 2.31
CA GLU A 35 15.63 17.64 2.05
C GLU A 35 16.37 17.13 3.30
N ALA A 36 16.89 18.01 4.15
CA ALA A 36 17.54 17.61 5.40
C ALA A 36 16.57 16.92 6.37
N ILE A 37 15.33 17.40 6.42
CA ILE A 37 14.26 16.80 7.23
C ILE A 37 13.83 15.47 6.61
N SER A 38 13.52 15.43 5.31
CA SER A 38 13.10 14.21 4.61
C SER A 38 14.15 13.11 4.63
N ARG A 39 15.45 13.45 4.64
CA ARG A 39 16.56 12.48 4.65
C ARG A 39 17.14 12.23 6.04
N HIS A 40 16.57 12.85 7.07
CA HIS A 40 17.05 12.80 8.46
C HIS A 40 18.54 13.15 8.63
N SER A 41 19.11 13.93 7.72
CA SER A 41 20.54 14.26 7.72
C SER A 41 20.88 15.47 6.86
N LEU A 42 21.52 16.47 7.49
CA LEU A 42 22.10 17.63 6.79
C LEU A 42 23.19 17.19 5.80
N MET A 43 23.94 16.14 6.12
CA MET A 43 24.99 15.63 5.24
C MET A 43 24.38 14.96 4.00
N LYS A 44 23.36 14.11 4.17
CA LYS A 44 22.68 13.48 3.02
C LYS A 44 22.02 14.52 2.12
N ALA A 45 21.43 15.58 2.69
CA ALA A 45 20.88 16.69 1.91
C ALA A 45 21.97 17.47 1.14
N TRP A 46 23.13 17.67 1.76
CA TRP A 46 24.29 18.27 1.08
C TRP A 46 24.78 17.41 -0.08
N THR A 47 24.96 16.10 0.14
CA THR A 47 25.34 15.14 -0.89
C THR A 47 24.34 15.14 -2.04
N PHE A 48 23.03 15.11 -1.77
CA PHE A 48 22.01 15.18 -2.81
C PHE A 48 22.12 16.47 -3.64
N MET A 49 22.30 17.61 -2.99
CA MET A 49 22.46 18.90 -3.67
C MET A 49 23.71 18.93 -4.57
N THR A 50 24.82 18.30 -4.15
CA THR A 50 26.08 18.29 -4.91
C THR A 50 26.10 17.24 -6.02
N ASP A 51 25.52 16.07 -5.78
CA ASP A 51 25.55 14.94 -6.71
C ASP A 51 24.47 15.09 -7.79
N ARG A 52 23.34 15.70 -7.45
CA ARG A 52 22.21 15.95 -8.37
C ARG A 52 21.81 17.43 -8.43
N PRO A 53 22.73 18.33 -8.83
CA PRO A 53 22.49 19.78 -8.75
C PRO A 53 21.35 20.24 -9.66
N LEU A 54 21.13 19.59 -10.81
CA LEU A 54 20.02 19.94 -11.72
C LEU A 54 18.65 19.60 -11.13
N VAL A 55 18.54 18.44 -10.48
CA VAL A 55 17.32 18.01 -9.78
C VAL A 55 17.05 18.94 -8.60
N PHE A 56 18.10 19.28 -7.85
CA PHE A 56 17.97 20.22 -6.73
C PHE A 56 17.47 21.58 -7.21
N LEU A 57 18.07 22.14 -8.25
CA LEU A 57 17.67 23.42 -8.83
C LEU A 57 16.26 23.38 -9.43
N TYR A 58 15.83 22.25 -9.98
CA TYR A 58 14.47 22.08 -10.47
C TYR A 58 13.43 22.17 -9.33
N ASN A 59 13.67 21.50 -8.20
CA ASN A 59 12.80 21.59 -7.04
C ASN A 59 12.81 23.00 -6.42
N VAL A 60 13.97 23.67 -6.38
CA VAL A 60 14.04 25.10 -6.03
C VAL A 60 13.18 25.93 -6.99
N PHE A 61 13.20 25.62 -8.28
CA PHE A 61 12.42 26.35 -9.28
C PHE A 61 10.92 26.14 -9.08
N LEU A 62 10.48 24.93 -8.72
CA LEU A 62 9.09 24.62 -8.36
C LEU A 62 8.62 25.48 -7.17
N ILE A 63 9.40 25.52 -6.09
CA ILE A 63 9.11 26.37 -4.91
C ILE A 63 9.15 27.86 -5.28
N PHE A 64 10.07 28.26 -6.17
CA PHE A 64 10.17 29.63 -6.65
C PHE A 64 8.91 30.04 -7.45
N VAL A 65 8.44 29.20 -8.37
CA VAL A 65 7.26 29.46 -9.19
C VAL A 65 6.03 29.62 -8.31
N THR A 66 5.79 28.70 -7.37
CA THR A 66 4.67 28.79 -6.43
C THR A 66 4.78 30.01 -5.50
N SER A 67 6.00 30.45 -5.15
CA SER A 67 6.21 31.67 -4.36
C SER A 67 6.16 32.97 -5.17
N THR A 68 6.01 32.96 -6.51
CA THR A 68 5.87 34.22 -7.28
C THR A 68 4.54 34.94 -7.00
N VAL A 69 3.51 34.23 -6.53
CA VAL A 69 2.21 34.82 -6.14
C VAL A 69 2.35 35.93 -5.08
N VAL A 70 3.44 35.92 -4.31
CA VAL A 70 3.71 36.93 -3.26
C VAL A 70 3.80 38.35 -3.82
N TYR A 71 4.13 38.51 -5.11
CA TYR A 71 4.25 39.82 -5.75
C TYR A 71 2.91 40.54 -5.93
N LEU A 72 1.79 39.80 -5.93
CA LEU A 72 0.42 40.34 -5.98
C LEU A 72 0.06 41.12 -4.71
N PHE A 73 0.70 40.81 -3.58
CA PHE A 73 0.39 41.37 -2.27
C PHE A 73 1.30 42.55 -1.89
N ARG A 74 0.75 43.54 -1.18
CA ARG A 74 1.57 44.63 -0.60
C ARG A 74 2.45 44.17 0.55
N ARG A 75 2.03 43.14 1.28
CA ARG A 75 2.78 42.54 2.40
C ARG A 75 3.62 41.37 1.90
N ARG A 76 4.53 41.63 0.95
CA ARG A 76 5.32 40.59 0.27
C ARG A 76 6.10 39.69 1.24
N CYS A 77 6.66 40.26 2.32
CA CYS A 77 7.39 39.47 3.33
C CYS A 77 6.46 38.50 4.08
N LEU A 78 5.24 38.91 4.41
CA LEU A 78 4.28 38.01 5.05
C LEU A 78 3.80 36.93 4.10
N ALA A 79 3.48 37.29 2.85
CA ALA A 79 3.09 36.31 1.85
C ALA A 79 4.20 35.27 1.61
N ARG A 80 5.47 35.68 1.60
CA ARG A 80 6.61 34.74 1.55
C ARG A 80 6.67 33.84 2.77
N LEU A 81 6.49 34.38 3.98
CA LEU A 81 6.47 33.57 5.20
C LEU A 81 5.37 32.51 5.13
N ILE A 82 4.16 32.87 4.67
CA ILE A 82 3.05 31.92 4.55
C ILE A 82 3.40 30.80 3.56
N VAL A 83 3.86 31.14 2.35
CA VAL A 83 4.22 30.13 1.33
C VAL A 83 5.39 29.26 1.78
N PHE A 84 6.41 29.84 2.43
CA PHE A 84 7.56 29.10 2.94
C PHE A 84 7.18 28.19 4.12
N SER A 85 6.30 28.65 5.01
CA SER A 85 5.75 27.84 6.10
C SER A 85 4.94 26.66 5.56
N PHE A 86 4.17 26.85 4.48
CA PHE A 86 3.43 25.77 3.82
C PHE A 86 4.38 24.67 3.28
N TRP A 87 5.38 25.06 2.50
CA TRP A 87 6.37 24.11 1.97
C TRP A 87 7.18 23.42 3.06
N LEU A 88 7.57 24.16 4.11
CA LEU A 88 8.27 23.58 5.25
C LEU A 88 7.39 22.59 6.02
N LEU A 89 6.10 22.90 6.20
CA LEU A 89 5.15 22.00 6.85
C LEU A 89 5.01 20.68 6.08
N LEU A 90 4.87 20.73 4.76
CA LEU A 90 4.85 19.53 3.92
C LEU A 90 6.15 18.71 4.07
N GLY A 91 7.31 19.37 4.07
CA GLY A 91 8.59 18.71 4.32
C GLY A 91 8.69 18.06 5.71
N ILE A 92 8.16 18.71 6.74
CA ILE A 92 8.09 18.16 8.11
C ILE A 92 7.16 16.96 8.17
N VAL A 93 5.96 17.05 7.60
CA VAL A 93 5.01 15.92 7.52
C VAL A 93 5.65 14.73 6.84
N ASN A 94 6.32 14.96 5.70
CA ASN A 94 7.04 13.92 5.00
C ASN A 94 8.16 13.30 5.84
N GLY A 95 8.98 14.13 6.50
CA GLY A 95 10.03 13.62 7.40
C GLY A 95 9.46 12.78 8.54
N VAL A 96 8.38 13.22 9.19
CA VAL A 96 7.73 12.46 10.26
C VAL A 96 7.19 11.12 9.75
N ILE A 97 6.61 11.10 8.55
CA ILE A 97 6.12 9.86 7.93
C ILE A 97 7.29 8.92 7.62
N LEU A 98 8.38 9.44 7.07
CA LEU A 98 9.59 8.65 6.76
C LEU A 98 10.32 8.10 7.99
N MET A 99 10.03 8.60 9.19
CA MET A 99 10.50 7.98 10.44
C MET A 99 9.76 6.70 10.80
N ASN A 100 8.56 6.48 10.25
CA ASN A 100 7.67 5.39 10.63
C ASN A 100 7.27 4.49 9.44
N ARG A 101 7.58 4.90 8.20
CA ARG A 101 7.23 4.21 6.96
C ARG A 101 8.35 4.38 5.93
N VAL A 102 8.54 3.38 5.09
CA VAL A 102 9.50 3.40 3.97
C VAL A 102 9.04 4.36 2.86
N THR A 103 7.72 4.48 2.66
CA THR A 103 7.13 5.30 1.59
C THR A 103 6.91 6.77 2.02
N PRO A 104 7.31 7.75 1.19
CA PRO A 104 7.08 9.18 1.43
C PRO A 104 5.60 9.59 1.46
N PHE A 105 5.32 10.82 1.91
CA PHE A 105 3.99 11.44 1.84
C PHE A 105 3.61 11.84 0.41
N THR A 106 2.51 11.30 -0.09
CA THR A 106 2.09 11.41 -1.50
C THR A 106 0.84 12.25 -1.73
N GLY A 107 0.51 12.51 -3.00
CA GLY A 107 -0.75 13.13 -3.41
C GLY A 107 -2.01 12.41 -2.91
N PRO A 108 -2.11 11.07 -3.04
CA PRO A 108 -3.21 10.30 -2.44
C PRO A 108 -3.34 10.49 -0.91
N ASP A 109 -2.24 10.47 -0.17
CA ASP A 109 -2.28 10.71 1.29
C ASP A 109 -2.84 12.11 1.64
N LEU A 110 -2.54 13.12 0.81
CA LEU A 110 -3.08 14.46 0.95
C LEU A 110 -4.60 14.51 0.67
N LYS A 111 -5.09 13.74 -0.32
CA LYS A 111 -6.52 13.66 -0.64
C LYS A 111 -7.32 12.95 0.46
N LEU A 112 -6.71 11.96 1.11
CA LEU A 112 -7.28 11.19 2.24
C LEU A 112 -7.14 11.88 3.60
N MET A 113 -6.72 13.15 3.65
CA MET A 113 -6.46 13.88 4.90
C MET A 113 -7.68 14.02 5.84
N SER A 114 -8.91 13.74 5.40
CA SER A 114 -10.05 13.61 6.32
C SER A 114 -9.85 12.54 7.39
N ASP A 115 -8.99 11.53 7.13
CA ASP A 115 -8.60 10.48 8.08
C ASP A 115 -7.24 10.75 8.78
N ALA A 116 -6.55 11.86 8.48
CA ALA A 116 -5.23 12.18 9.03
C ALA A 116 -5.21 12.30 10.56
N GLY A 117 -6.35 12.66 11.18
CA GLY A 117 -6.49 12.68 12.64
C GLY A 117 -6.37 11.29 13.28
N LYS A 118 -6.78 10.24 12.56
CA LYS A 118 -6.72 8.84 13.03
C LYS A 118 -5.32 8.26 12.89
N VAL A 119 -4.64 8.58 11.78
CA VAL A 119 -3.24 8.24 11.50
C VAL A 119 -2.29 8.90 12.51
N MET A 120 -2.49 10.19 12.81
CA MET A 120 -1.61 10.95 13.72
C MET A 120 -1.55 10.39 15.15
N ASN A 121 -2.63 9.80 15.67
CA ASN A 121 -2.66 9.26 17.03
C ASN A 121 -1.86 7.95 17.21
N LYS A 122 -1.63 7.19 16.13
CA LYS A 122 -0.85 5.92 16.16
C LYS A 122 0.65 6.19 16.05
N TYR A 123 1.07 7.18 15.25
CA TYR A 123 2.49 7.49 15.00
C TYR A 123 3.09 8.57 15.90
N LEU A 124 2.25 9.39 16.56
CA LEU A 124 2.72 10.49 17.40
C LEU A 124 2.17 10.31 18.81
N SER A 125 3.08 10.28 19.79
CA SER A 125 2.66 10.37 21.19
C SER A 125 1.80 11.62 21.42
N ALA A 126 0.85 11.57 22.35
CA ALA A 126 0.02 12.71 22.70
C ALA A 126 0.88 13.96 23.05
N GLY A 127 2.04 13.75 23.67
CA GLY A 127 3.01 14.82 23.96
C GLY A 127 3.59 15.44 22.68
N THR A 128 4.00 14.62 21.71
CA THR A 128 4.50 15.08 20.41
C THR A 128 3.43 15.86 19.65
N LEU A 129 2.18 15.38 19.68
CA LEU A 129 1.05 16.05 19.04
C LEU A 129 0.80 17.45 19.64
N VAL A 130 0.81 17.56 20.97
CA VAL A 130 0.69 18.86 21.66
C VAL A 130 1.81 19.81 21.28
N LEU A 131 3.05 19.32 21.16
CA LEU A 131 4.19 20.14 20.73
C LEU A 131 4.05 20.64 19.30
N ILE A 132 3.57 19.79 18.37
CA ILE A 132 3.32 20.16 16.98
C ILE A 132 2.22 21.22 16.91
N ILE A 133 1.10 21.03 17.62
CA ILE A 133 0.01 22.00 17.67
C ILE A 133 0.49 23.33 18.27
N ALA A 134 1.29 23.30 19.34
CA ALA A 134 1.86 24.49 19.94
C ALA A 134 2.81 25.21 18.98
N ALA A 135 3.67 24.47 18.26
CA ALA A 135 4.57 25.03 17.25
C ALA A 135 3.78 25.68 16.08
N LEU A 136 2.74 25.02 15.58
CA LEU A 136 1.84 25.57 14.57
C LEU A 136 1.13 26.83 15.06
N ALA A 137 0.62 26.84 16.30
CA ALA A 137 0.00 28.00 16.92
C ALA A 137 0.98 29.17 17.07
N LEU A 138 2.25 28.91 17.43
CA LEU A 138 3.30 29.92 17.49
C LEU A 138 3.64 30.48 16.11
N VAL A 139 3.72 29.65 15.07
CA VAL A 139 3.95 30.08 13.69
C VAL A 139 2.79 30.96 13.22
N VAL A 140 1.55 30.53 13.42
CA VAL A 140 0.35 31.31 13.08
C VAL A 140 0.31 32.62 13.88
N GLY A 141 0.57 32.57 15.19
CA GLY A 141 0.65 33.74 16.05
C GLY A 141 1.72 34.74 15.59
N PHE A 142 2.89 34.25 15.19
CA PHE A 142 3.95 35.06 14.58
C PHE A 142 3.50 35.67 13.25
N GLN A 143 2.84 34.91 12.38
CA GLN A 143 2.31 35.43 11.11
C GLN A 143 1.24 36.51 11.34
N VAL A 144 0.37 36.35 12.34
CA VAL A 144 -0.64 37.35 12.74
C VAL A 144 0.04 38.61 13.31
N TRP A 145 1.01 38.44 14.20
CA TRP A 145 1.81 39.57 14.71
C TRP A 145 2.54 40.30 13.57
N PHE A 146 3.14 39.53 12.65
CA PHE A 146 3.84 40.05 11.48
C PHE A 146 2.88 40.69 10.46
N TRP A 147 1.61 40.28 10.43
CA TRP A 147 0.57 41.02 9.71
C TRP A 147 0.45 42.43 10.27
N PHE A 148 0.42 42.65 11.58
CA PHE A 148 0.29 44.01 12.10
C PHE A 148 1.59 44.82 12.00
N LYS A 149 2.75 44.21 12.31
CA LYS A 149 4.05 44.91 12.44
C LYS A 149 4.95 44.83 11.19
N GLY A 150 4.66 43.92 10.26
CA GLY A 150 5.51 43.63 9.12
C GLY A 150 5.56 44.74 8.07
N PRO A 151 6.64 44.79 7.26
CA PRO A 151 6.84 45.82 6.25
C PRO A 151 5.80 45.74 5.13
N LYS A 152 5.35 46.90 4.64
CA LYS A 152 4.49 47.05 3.47
C LYS A 152 5.29 47.62 2.31
N TYR A 153 5.17 47.02 1.13
CA TYR A 153 5.73 47.57 -0.10
C TYR A 153 5.05 48.90 -0.44
N ARG A 154 5.83 49.97 -0.58
CA ARG A 154 5.36 51.36 -0.79
C ARG A 154 5.48 51.85 -2.24
N GLY A 155 5.95 51.01 -3.17
CA GLY A 155 6.08 51.36 -4.59
C GLY A 155 4.73 51.35 -5.32
N LYS A 156 4.69 51.94 -6.53
CA LYS A 156 3.53 51.81 -7.44
C LYS A 156 3.40 50.35 -7.88
N ARG A 157 2.22 49.75 -7.68
CA ARG A 157 1.96 48.37 -8.10
C ARG A 157 1.55 48.38 -9.58
N ASN A 158 2.27 47.64 -10.41
CA ASN A 158 1.90 47.43 -11.79
C ASN A 158 1.49 45.96 -11.96
N TRP A 159 0.19 45.72 -11.79
CA TRP A 159 -0.36 44.37 -11.85
C TRP A 159 -0.09 43.66 -13.18
N ILE A 160 0.04 44.41 -14.27
CA ILE A 160 0.37 43.83 -15.58
C ILE A 160 1.77 43.21 -15.51
N ILE A 161 2.75 43.94 -14.99
CA ILE A 161 4.13 43.44 -14.83
C ILE A 161 4.16 42.27 -13.84
N ASP A 162 3.48 42.40 -12.69
CA ASP A 162 3.46 41.34 -11.68
C ASP A 162 2.82 40.05 -12.24
N LEU A 163 1.71 40.16 -13.00
CA LEU A 163 1.06 39.03 -13.67
C LEU A 163 1.90 38.47 -14.82
N SER A 164 2.58 39.32 -15.60
CA SER A 164 3.50 38.87 -16.65
C SER A 164 4.69 38.10 -16.09
N ILE A 165 5.22 38.48 -14.93
CA ILE A 165 6.28 37.74 -14.25
C ILE A 165 5.77 36.37 -13.79
N ILE A 166 4.58 36.31 -13.17
CA ILE A 166 3.97 35.04 -12.74
C ILE A 166 3.72 34.15 -13.95
N GLY A 167 3.00 34.64 -14.97
CA GLY A 167 2.72 33.88 -16.19
C GLY A 167 3.99 33.44 -16.92
N GLY A 168 4.97 34.33 -17.05
CA GLY A 168 6.28 33.99 -17.64
C GLY A 168 7.03 32.92 -16.84
N SER A 169 6.97 32.95 -15.51
CA SER A 169 7.59 31.93 -14.67
C SER A 169 6.89 30.57 -14.80
N ILE A 170 5.56 30.54 -14.94
CA ILE A 170 4.79 29.31 -15.18
C ILE A 170 5.13 28.73 -16.55
N VAL A 171 5.16 29.55 -17.60
CA VAL A 171 5.54 29.09 -18.95
C VAL A 171 6.97 28.55 -18.95
N LEU A 172 7.90 29.25 -18.30
CA LEU A 172 9.28 28.78 -18.17
C LEU A 172 9.36 27.44 -17.41
N PHE A 173 8.55 27.27 -16.35
CA PHE A 173 8.44 26.04 -15.59
C PHE A 173 7.94 24.86 -16.42
N VAL A 174 6.88 25.06 -17.21
CA VAL A 174 6.37 24.02 -18.12
C VAL A 174 7.42 23.63 -19.16
N VAL A 175 8.09 24.61 -19.78
CA VAL A 175 9.16 24.35 -20.76
C VAL A 175 10.34 23.61 -20.09
N SER A 176 10.76 24.03 -18.90
CA SER A 176 11.86 23.37 -18.18
C SER A 176 11.51 21.95 -17.76
N THR A 177 10.24 21.69 -17.39
CA THR A 177 9.76 20.35 -17.02
C THR A 177 9.84 19.40 -18.21
N ASN A 178 9.30 19.80 -19.37
CA ASN A 178 9.37 19.01 -20.60
C ASN A 178 10.82 18.75 -21.04
N LEU A 179 11.70 19.74 -20.88
CA LEU A 179 13.12 19.56 -21.18
C LEU A 179 13.81 18.61 -20.18
N ALA A 180 13.51 18.73 -18.88
CA ALA A 180 14.07 17.89 -17.84
C ALA A 180 13.66 16.42 -18.00
N VAL A 181 12.40 16.17 -18.34
CA VAL A 181 11.88 14.81 -18.63
C VAL A 181 12.49 14.26 -19.92
N SER A 182 12.49 15.02 -21.03
CA SER A 182 13.05 14.55 -22.31
C SER A 182 14.55 14.28 -22.25
N LYS A 183 15.30 14.99 -21.39
CA LYS A 183 16.72 14.77 -21.13
C LYS A 183 17.00 13.74 -20.04
N ARG A 184 15.98 13.08 -19.48
CA ARG A 184 16.07 12.10 -18.39
C ARG A 184 16.75 12.64 -17.12
N VAL A 185 16.67 13.95 -16.89
CA VAL A 185 17.05 14.58 -15.61
C VAL A 185 15.98 14.26 -14.56
N LEU A 186 14.72 14.20 -14.98
CA LEU A 186 13.59 13.75 -14.19
C LEU A 186 12.92 12.57 -14.90
N SER A 187 12.31 11.67 -14.12
CA SER A 187 11.41 10.65 -14.64
C SER A 187 9.96 11.03 -14.33
N SER A 188 9.05 10.71 -15.24
CA SER A 188 7.60 10.70 -15.00
C SER A 188 7.07 9.30 -14.73
N TYR A 189 7.96 8.30 -14.60
CA TYR A 189 7.60 6.93 -14.24
C TYR A 189 8.44 6.51 -13.03
N PHE A 190 7.77 6.08 -11.97
CA PHE A 190 8.40 5.61 -10.74
C PHE A 190 8.06 4.14 -10.54
N GLY A 191 9.01 3.25 -10.83
CA GLY A 191 8.84 1.82 -10.49
C GLY A 191 8.82 1.58 -8.98
N ASN A 192 9.50 2.44 -8.21
CA ASN A 192 9.39 2.46 -6.76
C ASN A 192 9.39 3.91 -6.27
N ILE A 193 8.40 4.25 -5.45
CA ILE A 193 8.19 5.63 -5.02
C ILE A 193 9.28 6.08 -4.03
N ALA A 194 9.80 5.21 -3.17
CA ALA A 194 10.86 5.56 -2.23
C ALA A 194 12.15 5.94 -2.99
N PHE A 195 12.55 5.13 -3.97
CA PHE A 195 13.70 5.45 -4.84
C PHE A 195 13.48 6.73 -5.64
N ALA A 196 12.26 6.98 -6.14
CA ALA A 196 11.95 8.21 -6.85
C ALA A 196 12.17 9.46 -5.99
N TYR A 197 11.80 9.44 -4.70
CA TYR A 197 12.02 10.57 -3.81
C TYR A 197 13.49 10.74 -3.45
N GLU A 198 14.23 9.64 -3.28
CA GLU A 198 15.68 9.70 -3.10
C GLU A 198 16.36 10.35 -4.31
N ASP A 199 15.88 10.02 -5.51
CA ASP A 199 16.46 10.41 -6.79
C ASP A 199 16.07 11.81 -7.27
N TYR A 200 14.81 12.19 -7.05
CA TYR A 200 14.20 13.39 -7.63
C TYR A 200 13.76 14.44 -6.61
N GLY A 201 13.80 14.12 -5.31
CA GLY A 201 13.48 15.04 -4.24
C GLY A 201 11.98 15.23 -3.99
N TYR A 202 11.66 15.70 -2.78
CA TYR A 202 10.30 15.69 -2.25
C TYR A 202 9.28 16.54 -3.05
N PRO A 203 9.51 17.83 -3.35
CA PRO A 203 8.51 18.69 -4.00
C PRO A 203 8.07 18.21 -5.39
N TYR A 204 9.01 17.73 -6.21
CA TYR A 204 8.69 17.21 -7.54
C TYR A 204 7.87 15.94 -7.46
N CYS A 205 8.30 14.96 -6.66
CA CYS A 205 7.57 13.70 -6.54
C CYS A 205 6.17 13.90 -5.94
N LEU A 206 6.01 14.80 -4.96
CA LEU A 206 4.69 15.18 -4.46
C LEU A 206 3.82 15.77 -5.58
N ALA A 207 4.37 16.67 -6.40
CA ALA A 207 3.62 17.26 -7.51
C ALA A 207 3.21 16.21 -8.55
N VAL A 208 4.11 15.29 -8.92
CA VAL A 208 3.80 14.20 -9.86
C VAL A 208 2.69 13.32 -9.30
N THR A 209 2.84 12.80 -8.08
CA THR A 209 1.83 11.92 -7.44
C THR A 209 0.48 12.60 -7.20
N LEU A 210 0.44 13.94 -7.15
CA LEU A 210 -0.80 14.69 -6.96
C LEU A 210 -1.58 14.92 -8.27
N PHE A 211 -0.86 15.13 -9.38
CA PHE A 211 -1.44 15.56 -10.65
C PHE A 211 -1.46 14.48 -11.73
N ASP A 212 -0.53 13.52 -11.68
CA ASP A 212 -0.40 12.41 -12.61
C ASP A 212 -0.96 11.16 -11.96
N THR A 213 -2.30 11.05 -11.95
CA THR A 213 -3.05 9.94 -11.34
C THR A 213 -4.00 9.33 -12.37
N GLY A 214 -4.21 8.02 -12.26
CA GLY A 214 -5.00 7.22 -13.18
C GLY A 214 -4.29 6.94 -14.49
N ILE A 215 -5.04 6.45 -15.47
CA ILE A 215 -4.51 6.10 -16.80
C ILE A 215 -4.96 7.18 -17.78
N SER A 216 -4.00 7.78 -18.48
CA SER A 216 -4.31 8.76 -19.53
C SER A 216 -4.96 8.07 -20.73
N GLN A 217 -5.92 8.73 -21.38
CA GLN A 217 -6.59 8.18 -22.56
C GLN A 217 -5.58 7.80 -23.65
N PRO A 218 -5.48 6.52 -24.04
CA PRO A 218 -4.56 6.09 -25.07
C PRO A 218 -4.90 6.69 -26.45
N ASN A 219 -3.86 6.96 -27.24
CA ASN A 219 -4.02 7.48 -28.59
C ASN A 219 -4.75 6.48 -29.48
N GLY A 220 -5.88 6.90 -30.06
CA GLY A 220 -6.70 6.05 -30.92
C GLY A 220 -7.75 5.21 -30.20
N TYR A 221 -7.91 5.39 -28.87
CA TYR A 221 -9.00 4.77 -28.12
C TYR A 221 -10.37 5.03 -28.77
N SER A 222 -11.05 3.96 -29.14
CA SER A 222 -12.34 3.95 -29.83
C SER A 222 -13.01 2.58 -29.66
N GLU A 223 -14.33 2.54 -29.83
CA GLU A 223 -15.11 1.29 -29.79
C GLU A 223 -14.60 0.27 -30.82
N SER A 224 -14.24 0.71 -32.02
CA SER A 224 -13.67 -0.15 -33.07
C SER A 224 -12.33 -0.77 -32.68
N LEU A 225 -11.49 -0.05 -31.93
CA LEU A 225 -10.20 -0.57 -31.47
C LEU A 225 -10.40 -1.64 -30.39
N ILE A 226 -11.36 -1.44 -29.48
CA ILE A 226 -11.71 -2.44 -28.46
C ILE A 226 -12.24 -3.70 -29.14
N ALA A 227 -13.17 -3.56 -30.09
CA ALA A 227 -13.67 -4.69 -30.88
C ALA A 227 -12.55 -5.42 -31.64
N GLU A 228 -11.61 -4.70 -32.26
CA GLU A 228 -10.45 -5.31 -32.94
C GLU A 228 -9.60 -6.14 -31.98
N ILE A 229 -9.35 -5.63 -30.76
CA ILE A 229 -8.59 -6.34 -29.74
C ILE A 229 -9.31 -7.63 -29.36
N VAL A 230 -10.58 -7.56 -29.00
CA VAL A 230 -11.40 -8.71 -28.57
C VAL A 230 -11.55 -9.74 -29.70
N ASP A 231 -11.89 -9.32 -30.92
CA ASP A 231 -12.04 -10.22 -32.08
C ASP A 231 -10.74 -10.96 -32.42
N SER A 232 -9.60 -10.34 -32.10
CA SER A 232 -8.27 -10.91 -32.36
C SER A 232 -7.77 -11.86 -31.28
N GLU A 233 -8.52 -12.08 -30.20
CA GLU A 233 -8.26 -13.12 -29.20
C GLU A 233 -8.61 -14.52 -29.71
N GLY A 234 -9.46 -14.62 -30.75
CA GLY A 234 -9.95 -15.90 -31.28
C GLY A 234 -11.36 -16.23 -30.79
N GLN A 235 -11.81 -17.46 -31.07
CA GLN A 235 -13.07 -17.93 -30.50
C GLN A 235 -12.85 -18.36 -29.05
N PRO A 236 -13.78 -18.08 -28.13
CA PRO A 236 -13.66 -18.55 -26.76
C PRO A 236 -13.56 -20.08 -26.78
N GLU A 237 -12.50 -20.62 -26.18
CA GLU A 237 -12.49 -22.03 -25.83
C GLU A 237 -13.55 -22.24 -24.74
N SER A 238 -14.39 -23.27 -24.90
CA SER A 238 -15.38 -23.59 -23.88
C SER A 238 -14.65 -24.16 -22.68
N SER A 239 -14.87 -23.61 -21.49
CA SER A 239 -14.40 -24.24 -20.26
C SER A 239 -14.92 -25.67 -20.21
N GLU A 240 -14.04 -26.62 -19.92
CA GLU A 240 -14.47 -27.99 -19.70
C GLU A 240 -15.20 -28.06 -18.35
N GLU A 241 -16.35 -28.73 -18.31
CA GLU A 241 -17.08 -29.03 -17.05
C GLU A 241 -16.39 -30.13 -16.22
N SER A 242 -15.21 -30.62 -16.64
CA SER A 242 -14.43 -31.60 -15.87
C SER A 242 -13.93 -31.00 -14.56
N GLU A 243 -13.54 -31.84 -13.58
CA GLU A 243 -13.33 -31.50 -12.16
C GLU A 243 -12.47 -30.24 -11.93
N ARG A 244 -13.13 -29.09 -11.89
CA ARG A 244 -12.52 -27.80 -11.56
C ARG A 244 -11.91 -27.88 -10.15
N PRO A 245 -10.68 -27.43 -9.93
CA PRO A 245 -10.04 -27.48 -8.61
C PRO A 245 -10.44 -26.28 -7.75
N ASN A 246 -10.22 -26.40 -6.45
CA ASN A 246 -10.07 -25.25 -5.57
C ASN A 246 -8.78 -24.51 -5.93
N ILE A 247 -8.84 -23.18 -5.99
CA ILE A 247 -7.73 -22.33 -6.44
C ILE A 247 -7.31 -21.43 -5.30
N ILE A 248 -6.10 -21.60 -4.81
CA ILE A 248 -5.56 -20.86 -3.67
C ILE A 248 -4.38 -20.02 -4.14
N PHE A 249 -4.41 -18.73 -3.85
CA PHE A 249 -3.29 -17.81 -4.05
C PHE A 249 -2.75 -17.41 -2.69
N LEU A 250 -1.51 -17.78 -2.37
CA LEU A 250 -0.81 -17.41 -1.17
C LEU A 250 0.28 -16.39 -1.50
N GLN A 251 0.00 -15.14 -1.15
CA GLN A 251 0.97 -14.06 -1.22
C GLN A 251 1.77 -14.03 0.08
N LEU A 252 3.07 -14.34 -0.03
CA LEU A 252 4.02 -14.39 1.07
C LEU A 252 4.69 -13.03 1.22
N GLU A 253 4.44 -12.35 2.34
CA GLU A 253 4.91 -10.99 2.59
C GLU A 253 6.45 -10.93 2.67
N SER A 254 7.04 -10.08 1.83
CA SER A 254 8.49 -9.88 1.70
C SER A 254 9.30 -11.16 1.44
N PHE A 255 8.68 -12.25 0.99
CA PHE A 255 9.36 -13.52 0.76
C PHE A 255 10.26 -13.46 -0.48
N PHE A 256 11.55 -13.63 -0.28
CA PHE A 256 12.56 -13.57 -1.33
C PHE A 256 13.74 -14.47 -0.97
N ASP A 257 14.19 -15.28 -1.94
CA ASP A 257 15.35 -16.18 -1.78
C ASP A 257 16.62 -15.40 -1.36
N PRO A 258 17.05 -15.51 -0.08
CA PRO A 258 18.18 -14.75 0.43
C PRO A 258 19.52 -15.15 -0.22
N GLU A 259 19.62 -16.36 -0.80
CA GLU A 259 20.84 -16.82 -1.48
C GLU A 259 21.12 -16.07 -2.79
N LEU A 260 20.14 -15.32 -3.32
CA LEU A 260 20.37 -14.45 -4.47
C LEU A 260 21.21 -13.21 -4.14
N VAL A 261 21.44 -12.91 -2.87
CA VAL A 261 22.25 -11.77 -2.42
C VAL A 261 23.73 -12.16 -2.38
N ASN A 262 24.49 -11.68 -3.37
CA ASN A 262 25.87 -12.15 -3.64
C ASN A 262 26.87 -11.95 -2.49
N PHE A 263 26.60 -11.05 -1.54
CA PHE A 263 27.52 -10.75 -0.44
C PHE A 263 27.20 -11.54 0.84
N LEU A 264 26.04 -12.20 0.92
CA LEU A 264 25.66 -12.98 2.09
C LEU A 264 26.32 -14.35 2.06
N ASN A 265 26.76 -14.80 3.24
CA ASN A 265 27.04 -16.20 3.51
C ASN A 265 26.09 -16.63 4.61
N ILE A 266 25.23 -17.58 4.28
CA ILE A 266 24.14 -18.08 5.12
C ILE A 266 24.54 -19.48 5.58
N SER A 267 24.39 -19.79 6.86
CA SER A 267 24.88 -21.06 7.42
C SER A 267 24.14 -22.28 6.91
N GLU A 268 22.84 -22.12 6.64
CA GLU A 268 21.92 -23.16 6.19
C GLU A 268 20.94 -22.56 5.19
N ASP A 269 20.30 -23.41 4.39
CA ASP A 269 19.33 -22.99 3.39
C ASP A 269 18.05 -22.45 4.07
N PRO A 270 17.65 -21.18 3.85
CA PRO A 270 16.45 -20.62 4.48
C PRO A 270 15.12 -21.08 3.88
N ILE A 271 15.10 -21.66 2.66
CA ILE A 271 13.85 -22.02 1.96
C ILE A 271 13.87 -23.45 1.37
N PRO A 272 14.27 -24.48 2.13
CA PRO A 272 14.50 -25.81 1.60
C PRO A 272 13.23 -26.44 0.99
N CYS A 273 12.05 -26.25 1.59
CA CYS A 273 10.77 -26.76 1.09
C CYS A 273 10.38 -26.04 -0.20
N PHE A 274 10.31 -24.71 -0.19
CA PHE A 274 9.92 -23.92 -1.36
C PHE A 274 10.83 -24.21 -2.56
N ARG A 275 12.15 -24.33 -2.35
CA ARG A 275 13.09 -24.69 -3.42
C ARG A 275 12.94 -26.13 -3.89
N GLN A 276 12.51 -27.06 -3.03
CA GLN A 276 12.10 -28.38 -3.47
C GLN A 276 10.85 -28.30 -4.37
N LEU A 277 9.83 -27.55 -3.96
CA LEU A 277 8.61 -27.39 -4.74
C LEU A 277 8.88 -26.74 -6.11
N MET A 278 9.78 -25.74 -6.19
CA MET A 278 10.23 -25.19 -7.49
C MET A 278 10.86 -26.24 -8.43
N ARG A 279 11.49 -27.29 -7.88
CA ARG A 279 12.08 -28.37 -8.69
C ARG A 279 11.04 -29.39 -9.16
N GLU A 280 9.94 -29.54 -8.43
CA GLU A 280 8.93 -30.57 -8.66
C GLU A 280 7.72 -30.04 -9.44
N TYR A 281 7.40 -28.76 -9.27
CA TYR A 281 6.22 -28.10 -9.81
C TYR A 281 6.57 -26.90 -10.69
N SER A 282 5.56 -26.35 -11.38
CA SER A 282 5.74 -25.19 -12.26
C SER A 282 6.19 -23.97 -11.45
N SER A 283 7.29 -23.34 -11.85
CA SER A 283 7.87 -22.25 -11.09
C SER A 283 8.69 -21.29 -11.94
N GLY A 284 9.08 -20.16 -11.36
CA GLY A 284 10.04 -19.25 -11.97
C GLY A 284 10.16 -17.93 -11.23
N TYR A 285 10.74 -16.94 -11.89
CA TYR A 285 10.79 -15.58 -11.35
C TYR A 285 9.46 -14.87 -11.50
N TYR A 286 9.06 -14.21 -10.43
CA TYR A 286 7.83 -13.44 -10.36
C TYR A 286 8.17 -11.94 -10.41
N ARG A 287 7.79 -11.26 -11.50
CA ARG A 287 8.06 -9.83 -11.68
C ARG A 287 6.96 -9.01 -11.01
N VAL A 288 7.33 -8.37 -9.91
CA VAL A 288 6.44 -7.59 -9.06
C VAL A 288 6.51 -6.08 -9.37
N PRO A 289 5.45 -5.31 -9.11
CA PRO A 289 5.42 -3.87 -9.39
C PRO A 289 6.13 -3.02 -8.32
N ALA A 290 6.62 -3.61 -7.23
CA ALA A 290 7.12 -2.87 -6.07
C ALA A 290 8.35 -3.53 -5.39
N VAL A 291 9.01 -2.79 -4.47
CA VAL A 291 10.22 -3.23 -3.73
C VAL A 291 10.19 -2.64 -2.32
N GLY A 292 10.31 -3.45 -1.27
CA GLY A 292 10.35 -3.03 0.14
C GLY A 292 9.06 -2.38 0.68
N ALA A 293 8.04 -2.24 -0.15
CA ALA A 293 6.69 -1.82 0.19
C ALA A 293 5.83 -1.95 -1.07
N GLY A 294 4.53 -2.13 -0.90
CA GLY A 294 3.59 -2.19 -2.02
C GLY A 294 2.88 -3.52 -2.18
N THR A 295 2.71 -4.29 -1.11
CA THR A 295 1.88 -5.50 -1.03
C THR A 295 0.57 -5.37 -1.82
N ALA A 296 -0.22 -4.30 -1.56
CA ALA A 296 -1.48 -4.04 -2.27
C ALA A 296 -1.35 -3.78 -3.78
N ASN A 297 -0.17 -3.39 -4.25
CA ASN A 297 0.11 -3.19 -5.66
C ASN A 297 0.37 -4.53 -6.37
N THR A 298 1.06 -5.46 -5.72
CA THR A 298 1.16 -6.84 -6.20
C THR A 298 -0.21 -7.51 -6.17
N GLU A 299 -1.00 -7.32 -5.10
CA GLU A 299 -2.39 -7.80 -5.02
C GLU A 299 -3.24 -7.32 -6.18
N PHE A 300 -3.18 -6.02 -6.49
CA PHE A 300 -3.88 -5.45 -7.62
C PHE A 300 -3.52 -6.16 -8.93
N GLU A 301 -2.23 -6.30 -9.23
CA GLU A 301 -1.81 -6.95 -10.48
C GLU A 301 -2.26 -8.43 -10.52
N SER A 302 -2.03 -9.19 -9.45
CA SER A 302 -2.39 -10.62 -9.35
C SER A 302 -3.89 -10.88 -9.49
N ILE A 303 -4.73 -10.09 -8.81
CA ILE A 303 -6.18 -10.30 -8.73
C ILE A 303 -6.89 -9.82 -10.00
N THR A 304 -6.45 -8.71 -10.58
CA THR A 304 -7.16 -8.07 -11.72
C THR A 304 -6.57 -8.45 -13.08
N GLY A 305 -5.32 -8.90 -13.12
CA GLY A 305 -4.56 -9.03 -14.35
C GLY A 305 -4.21 -7.70 -15.03
N MET A 306 -4.42 -6.56 -14.36
CA MET A 306 -4.08 -5.24 -14.88
C MET A 306 -2.69 -4.82 -14.44
N SER A 307 -1.98 -4.03 -15.27
CA SER A 307 -0.63 -3.57 -14.92
C SER A 307 -0.61 -2.17 -14.31
N LEU A 308 0.12 -2.02 -13.21
CA LEU A 308 0.43 -0.73 -12.59
C LEU A 308 1.29 0.17 -13.45
N ARG A 309 1.93 -0.39 -14.49
CA ARG A 309 2.79 0.37 -15.40
C ARG A 309 2.09 1.57 -16.05
N TYR A 310 0.77 1.50 -16.24
CA TYR A 310 -0.01 2.53 -16.93
C TYR A 310 -0.62 3.58 -16.00
N PHE A 311 -0.57 3.36 -14.68
CA PHE A 311 -1.08 4.28 -13.69
C PHE A 311 -0.12 5.43 -13.41
N GLY A 312 -0.62 6.40 -12.65
CA GLY A 312 0.17 7.46 -12.08
C GLY A 312 1.36 6.94 -11.26
N PRO A 313 2.50 7.65 -11.24
CA PRO A 313 3.68 7.17 -10.53
C PRO A 313 3.43 6.98 -9.03
N GLY A 314 3.68 5.77 -8.53
CA GLY A 314 3.51 5.43 -7.11
C GLY A 314 2.05 5.40 -6.64
N GLU A 315 1.12 5.27 -7.58
CA GLU A 315 -0.29 5.12 -7.29
C GLU A 315 -0.60 3.76 -6.65
N TYR A 316 -1.58 3.77 -5.74
CA TYR A 316 -2.19 2.58 -5.16
C TYR A 316 -3.65 2.56 -5.61
N PRO A 317 -4.04 1.72 -6.59
CA PRO A 317 -5.42 1.66 -7.07
C PRO A 317 -6.47 1.48 -5.97
N TYR A 318 -6.09 0.78 -4.89
CA TYR A 318 -6.88 0.57 -3.67
C TYR A 318 -7.31 1.87 -2.98
N LYS A 319 -6.52 2.95 -3.16
CA LYS A 319 -6.75 4.28 -2.59
C LYS A 319 -7.22 5.30 -3.65
N THR A 320 -7.45 4.86 -4.89
CA THR A 320 -7.87 5.73 -5.99
C THR A 320 -9.08 5.16 -6.69
N VAL A 321 -8.92 4.46 -7.82
CA VAL A 321 -10.04 4.00 -8.64
C VAL A 321 -10.86 2.92 -7.94
N LEU A 322 -10.22 2.00 -7.22
CA LEU A 322 -10.90 0.88 -6.56
C LEU A 322 -11.55 1.27 -5.23
N SER A 323 -11.30 2.47 -4.69
CA SER A 323 -12.10 2.97 -3.55
C SER A 323 -13.50 3.45 -3.97
N GLU A 324 -13.73 3.63 -5.27
CA GLU A 324 -14.97 4.23 -5.79
C GLU A 324 -15.66 3.39 -6.87
N LYS A 325 -14.95 2.44 -7.50
CA LYS A 325 -15.44 1.73 -8.68
C LYS A 325 -15.08 0.24 -8.66
N THR A 326 -16.03 -0.58 -9.10
CA THR A 326 -15.83 -2.00 -9.37
C THR A 326 -14.93 -2.21 -10.59
N CYS A 327 -14.24 -3.35 -10.61
CA CYS A 327 -13.35 -3.74 -11.69
C CYS A 327 -13.49 -5.24 -11.91
N GLU A 328 -13.51 -5.69 -13.16
CA GLU A 328 -13.34 -7.11 -13.47
C GLU A 328 -12.05 -7.62 -12.87
N SER A 329 -12.13 -8.82 -12.33
CA SER A 329 -11.08 -9.47 -11.56
C SER A 329 -11.35 -10.97 -11.55
N ILE A 330 -10.36 -11.74 -11.14
CA ILE A 330 -10.47 -13.20 -11.02
C ILE A 330 -11.64 -13.62 -10.12
N PRO A 331 -11.92 -12.99 -8.96
CA PRO A 331 -13.08 -13.34 -8.15
C PRO A 331 -14.41 -13.19 -8.91
N TYR A 332 -14.65 -12.07 -9.61
CA TYR A 332 -15.89 -11.94 -10.40
C TYR A 332 -16.00 -13.01 -11.49
N VAL A 333 -14.88 -13.27 -12.18
CA VAL A 333 -14.83 -14.27 -13.25
C VAL A 333 -15.16 -15.67 -12.72
N LEU A 334 -14.56 -16.06 -11.60
CA LEU A 334 -14.77 -17.39 -11.01
C LEU A 334 -16.16 -17.50 -10.38
N ARG A 335 -16.67 -16.44 -9.78
CA ARG A 335 -18.04 -16.39 -9.24
C ARG A 335 -19.10 -16.61 -10.32
N ASP A 336 -18.91 -16.06 -11.52
CA ASP A 336 -19.84 -16.24 -12.65
C ASP A 336 -19.96 -17.71 -13.10
N ILE A 337 -18.96 -18.54 -12.77
CA ILE A 337 -18.93 -19.97 -13.08
C ILE A 337 -19.13 -20.87 -11.84
N GLY A 338 -19.55 -20.29 -10.70
CA GLY A 338 -20.01 -21.03 -9.53
C GLY A 338 -18.99 -21.22 -8.41
N TYR A 339 -17.88 -20.48 -8.40
CA TYR A 339 -16.97 -20.47 -7.25
C TYR A 339 -17.49 -19.58 -6.11
N ASP A 340 -17.21 -19.97 -4.88
CA ASP A 340 -17.20 -19.06 -3.73
C ASP A 340 -15.82 -18.38 -3.65
N THR A 341 -15.78 -17.09 -3.31
CA THR A 341 -14.55 -16.30 -3.36
C THR A 341 -14.20 -15.69 -2.00
N HIS A 342 -13.00 -15.99 -1.52
CA HIS A 342 -12.56 -15.69 -0.16
C HIS A 342 -11.24 -14.93 -0.15
N VAL A 343 -11.11 -14.00 0.80
CA VAL A 343 -9.83 -13.42 1.18
C VAL A 343 -9.50 -13.78 2.62
N ILE A 344 -8.23 -14.11 2.88
CA ILE A 344 -7.69 -14.35 4.22
C ILE A 344 -6.49 -13.44 4.42
N HIS A 345 -6.40 -12.78 5.58
CA HIS A 345 -5.21 -12.04 5.97
C HIS A 345 -4.98 -12.11 7.48
N ASN A 346 -3.81 -12.56 7.92
CA ASN A 346 -3.41 -12.56 9.34
C ASN A 346 -2.98 -11.18 9.84
N ASN A 347 -3.67 -10.11 9.40
CA ASN A 347 -3.51 -8.75 9.91
C ASN A 347 -4.86 -8.00 9.85
N GLU A 348 -4.88 -6.77 10.37
CA GLU A 348 -6.05 -5.91 10.48
C GLU A 348 -6.80 -5.70 9.15
N ALA A 349 -8.14 -5.72 9.18
CA ALA A 349 -9.00 -5.63 8.00
C ALA A 349 -8.90 -4.30 7.22
N ASP A 350 -8.74 -3.19 7.94
CA ASP A 350 -8.73 -1.85 7.33
C ASP A 350 -7.36 -1.48 6.73
N PHE A 351 -6.31 -2.29 6.97
CA PHE A 351 -4.99 -2.05 6.39
C PHE A 351 -5.04 -2.07 4.86
N TYR A 352 -4.37 -1.10 4.21
CA TYR A 352 -4.48 -0.82 2.77
C TYR A 352 -5.90 -0.57 2.23
N SER A 353 -6.89 -0.26 3.08
CA SER A 353 -8.29 -0.09 2.65
C SER A 353 -8.93 -1.37 2.08
N ARG A 354 -8.39 -2.54 2.43
CA ARG A 354 -8.81 -3.84 1.93
C ARG A 354 -10.30 -4.13 2.14
N ARG A 355 -10.84 -3.81 3.32
CA ARG A 355 -12.29 -3.93 3.60
C ARG A 355 -13.18 -3.15 2.63
N THR A 356 -12.70 -2.03 2.10
CA THR A 356 -13.43 -1.23 1.09
C THR A 356 -13.23 -1.79 -0.32
N VAL A 357 -12.07 -2.35 -0.62
CA VAL A 357 -11.65 -2.71 -1.99
C VAL A 357 -12.03 -4.14 -2.37
N PHE A 358 -11.90 -5.11 -1.48
CA PHE A 358 -12.27 -6.50 -1.79
C PHE A 358 -13.71 -6.68 -2.26
N PRO A 359 -14.74 -5.98 -1.72
CA PRO A 359 -16.08 -6.08 -2.32
C PRO A 359 -16.18 -5.42 -3.69
N MET A 360 -15.31 -4.45 -4.01
CA MET A 360 -15.22 -3.85 -5.35
C MET A 360 -14.58 -4.82 -6.36
N LEU A 361 -13.79 -5.79 -5.87
CA LEU A 361 -13.11 -6.83 -6.63
C LEU A 361 -13.87 -8.16 -6.67
N GLY A 362 -15.08 -8.25 -6.13
CA GLY A 362 -15.94 -9.41 -6.32
C GLY A 362 -15.85 -10.50 -5.25
N PHE A 363 -15.15 -10.27 -4.14
CA PHE A 363 -15.03 -11.27 -3.08
C PHE A 363 -16.32 -11.44 -2.27
N ASP A 364 -16.64 -12.69 -1.91
CA ASP A 364 -17.80 -13.03 -1.08
C ASP A 364 -17.50 -12.92 0.40
N SER A 365 -16.27 -13.21 0.84
CA SER A 365 -15.86 -13.00 2.24
C SER A 365 -14.45 -12.50 2.44
N PHE A 366 -14.22 -11.90 3.61
CA PHE A 366 -12.89 -11.51 4.08
C PHE A 366 -12.68 -11.89 5.55
N THR A 367 -11.76 -12.84 5.80
CA THR A 367 -11.31 -13.25 7.13
C THR A 367 -10.00 -12.55 7.47
N SER A 368 -10.07 -11.54 8.33
CA SER A 368 -8.90 -10.81 8.85
C SER A 368 -8.50 -11.29 10.25
N ALA A 369 -7.41 -10.78 10.82
CA ALA A 369 -6.94 -11.16 12.16
C ALA A 369 -8.02 -11.01 13.26
N GLU A 370 -8.93 -10.05 13.10
CA GLU A 370 -10.06 -9.85 14.03
C GLU A 370 -11.02 -11.05 14.12
N TYR A 371 -10.97 -11.97 13.14
CA TYR A 371 -11.79 -13.18 13.07
C TYR A 371 -11.00 -14.47 13.37
N MET A 372 -9.70 -14.35 13.69
CA MET A 372 -8.86 -15.49 14.03
C MET A 372 -8.85 -15.75 15.55
N PRO A 373 -8.86 -17.02 16.00
CA PRO A 373 -9.08 -17.35 17.41
C PRO A 373 -7.89 -17.04 18.33
N ASP A 374 -6.66 -17.18 17.84
CA ASP A 374 -5.43 -16.91 18.61
C ASP A 374 -4.43 -16.11 17.77
N VAL A 375 -4.31 -14.82 18.07
CA VAL A 375 -3.38 -13.89 17.42
C VAL A 375 -2.21 -13.52 18.33
N THR A 376 -1.95 -14.32 19.37
CA THR A 376 -0.93 -14.04 20.38
C THR A 376 0.45 -14.58 20.05
N ASP A 377 0.53 -15.56 19.13
CA ASP A 377 1.81 -16.03 18.61
C ASP A 377 2.30 -15.08 17.52
N THR A 378 3.30 -14.29 17.90
CA THR A 378 3.88 -13.25 17.04
C THR A 378 5.39 -13.39 16.97
N THR A 379 5.97 -12.88 15.88
CA THR A 379 7.41 -12.63 15.77
C THR A 379 7.90 -11.69 16.89
N GLU A 380 9.22 -11.59 17.07
CA GLU A 380 9.83 -10.67 18.02
C GLU A 380 9.52 -9.19 17.70
N THR A 381 9.10 -8.90 16.47
CA THR A 381 8.67 -7.57 16.03
C THR A 381 7.16 -7.35 16.10
N GLY A 382 6.39 -8.36 16.53
CA GLY A 382 4.97 -8.26 16.83
C GLY A 382 4.02 -8.59 15.67
N TRP A 383 4.51 -9.23 14.61
CA TRP A 383 3.68 -9.71 13.49
C TRP A 383 3.15 -11.11 13.77
N ILE A 384 1.88 -11.38 13.44
CA ILE A 384 1.27 -12.69 13.64
C ILE A 384 1.99 -13.71 12.74
N LYS A 385 2.35 -14.87 13.31
CA LYS A 385 3.03 -15.93 12.55
C LYS A 385 2.10 -16.58 11.51
N ASP A 386 2.65 -17.01 10.39
CA ASP A 386 1.86 -17.39 9.21
C ASP A 386 1.16 -18.76 9.34
N HIS A 387 1.61 -19.65 10.25
CA HIS A 387 1.01 -20.98 10.44
C HIS A 387 -0.51 -20.95 10.75
N ILE A 388 -1.01 -19.86 11.35
CA ILE A 388 -2.44 -19.67 11.60
C ILE A 388 -3.29 -19.71 10.32
N LEU A 389 -2.69 -19.40 9.16
CA LEU A 389 -3.37 -19.33 7.88
C LEU A 389 -3.78 -20.71 7.36
N THR A 390 -3.11 -21.80 7.76
CA THR A 390 -3.48 -23.17 7.35
C THR A 390 -4.92 -23.48 7.75
N ASP A 391 -5.25 -23.27 9.03
CA ASP A 391 -6.59 -23.53 9.57
C ASP A 391 -7.65 -22.63 8.94
N GLU A 392 -7.32 -21.37 8.63
CA GLU A 392 -8.27 -20.45 8.00
C GLU A 392 -8.54 -20.80 6.53
N ILE A 393 -7.53 -21.30 5.81
CA ILE A 393 -7.70 -21.84 4.45
C ILE A 393 -8.64 -23.05 4.49
N LEU A 394 -8.44 -23.98 5.42
CA LEU A 394 -9.33 -25.15 5.56
C LEU A 394 -10.77 -24.74 5.90
N LYS A 395 -10.96 -23.75 6.79
CA LYS A 395 -12.30 -23.23 7.11
C LYS A 395 -13.01 -22.63 5.89
N CYS A 396 -12.28 -22.01 4.96
CA CYS A 396 -12.85 -21.56 3.69
C CYS A 396 -13.27 -22.75 2.83
N LEU A 397 -12.36 -23.71 2.60
CA LEU A 397 -12.60 -24.92 1.82
C LEU A 397 -13.77 -25.79 2.36
N GLU A 398 -14.05 -25.71 3.66
CA GLU A 398 -15.14 -26.46 4.30
C GLU A 398 -16.42 -25.62 4.47
N SER A 399 -16.44 -24.37 3.99
CA SER A 399 -17.55 -23.45 4.25
C SER A 399 -18.77 -23.68 3.38
N SER A 400 -18.60 -24.35 2.23
CA SER A 400 -19.67 -24.73 1.31
C SER A 400 -19.30 -26.01 0.54
N GLU A 401 -20.18 -26.44 -0.37
CA GLU A 401 -19.94 -27.57 -1.27
C GLU A 401 -19.45 -27.10 -2.66
N ASN A 402 -19.31 -25.79 -2.87
CA ASN A 402 -18.81 -25.22 -4.13
C ASN A 402 -17.28 -25.30 -4.18
N ARG A 403 -16.70 -24.99 -5.34
CA ARG A 403 -15.25 -24.77 -5.44
C ARG A 403 -14.88 -23.38 -4.93
N ASP A 404 -13.73 -23.28 -4.30
CA ASP A 404 -13.27 -22.03 -3.69
C ASP A 404 -12.14 -21.37 -4.49
N TYR A 405 -12.22 -20.05 -4.59
CA TYR A 405 -11.08 -19.20 -4.89
C TYR A 405 -10.65 -18.49 -3.61
N ILE A 406 -9.49 -18.83 -3.07
CA ILE A 406 -8.99 -18.29 -1.81
C ILE A 406 -7.77 -17.43 -2.09
N TYR A 407 -7.83 -16.15 -1.77
CA TYR A 407 -6.69 -15.25 -1.83
C TYR A 407 -6.16 -14.99 -0.41
N THR A 408 -5.04 -15.60 -0.06
CA THR A 408 -4.40 -15.53 1.25
C THR A 408 -3.22 -14.58 1.23
N ILE A 409 -3.15 -13.67 2.21
CA ILE A 409 -2.08 -12.70 2.37
C ILE A 409 -1.41 -12.94 3.72
N SER A 410 -0.14 -13.29 3.70
CA SER A 410 0.68 -13.49 4.89
C SER A 410 1.24 -12.16 5.41
N VAL A 411 1.79 -12.13 6.63
CA VAL A 411 2.35 -10.90 7.22
C VAL A 411 3.66 -11.12 7.97
N GLN A 412 4.05 -12.37 8.25
CA GLN A 412 5.20 -12.67 9.09
C GLN A 412 6.51 -12.01 8.62
N GLY A 413 6.78 -12.02 7.31
CA GLY A 413 8.00 -11.43 6.73
C GLY A 413 8.05 -9.89 6.70
N HIS A 414 7.00 -9.20 7.15
CA HIS A 414 6.89 -7.74 7.12
C HIS A 414 7.96 -7.10 8.04
N GLY A 415 8.70 -6.08 7.58
CA GLY A 415 9.80 -5.57 8.40
C GLY A 415 10.26 -4.12 8.21
N ASP A 416 10.34 -3.41 9.34
CA ASP A 416 11.44 -2.50 9.68
C ASP A 416 12.48 -3.34 10.45
N TYR A 417 13.36 -4.01 9.70
CA TYR A 417 14.23 -5.04 10.26
C TYR A 417 15.13 -4.51 11.38
N PRO A 418 15.36 -5.30 12.44
CA PRO A 418 15.98 -4.81 13.67
C PRO A 418 17.41 -4.29 13.44
N ALA A 419 17.71 -3.18 14.12
CA ALA A 419 19.05 -2.59 14.25
C ALA A 419 19.74 -2.96 15.57
N GLU A 420 19.07 -3.75 16.41
CA GLU A 420 19.57 -4.24 17.70
C GLU A 420 19.29 -5.75 17.80
N PRO A 421 20.05 -6.52 18.60
CA PRO A 421 19.83 -7.96 18.74
C PRO A 421 18.48 -8.23 19.41
N ILE A 422 17.60 -8.93 18.71
CA ILE A 422 16.30 -9.37 19.23
C ILE A 422 16.17 -10.90 19.31
N LEU A 423 16.96 -11.65 18.53
CA LEU A 423 17.00 -13.09 18.59
C LEU A 423 18.00 -13.56 19.66
N ASP A 424 17.54 -14.41 20.58
CA ASP A 424 18.41 -15.01 21.59
C ASP A 424 19.28 -16.13 20.99
N HIS A 425 18.65 -17.01 20.20
CA HIS A 425 19.26 -18.20 19.62
C HIS A 425 18.78 -18.43 18.18
N PRO A 426 19.27 -17.64 17.21
CA PRO A 426 18.90 -17.89 15.82
C PRO A 426 19.31 -19.32 15.41
N GLU A 427 18.62 -19.91 14.46
CA GLU A 427 19.01 -21.18 13.82
C GLU A 427 19.95 -20.89 12.65
N ILE A 428 19.54 -19.99 11.77
CA ILE A 428 20.34 -19.53 10.65
C ILE A 428 21.26 -18.39 11.10
N ARG A 429 22.58 -18.53 10.85
CA ARG A 429 23.57 -17.46 11.03
C ARG A 429 23.89 -16.80 9.69
N VAL A 430 24.08 -15.49 9.71
CA VAL A 430 24.41 -14.72 8.49
C VAL A 430 25.69 -13.91 8.65
N THR A 431 26.52 -13.89 7.61
CA THR A 431 27.72 -13.04 7.53
C THR A 431 27.89 -12.42 6.14
N GLY A 432 28.77 -11.42 6.00
CA GLY A 432 29.17 -10.84 4.71
C GLY A 432 28.46 -9.54 4.30
N ALA A 433 27.44 -9.10 5.04
CA ALA A 433 26.87 -7.75 4.95
C ALA A 433 27.86 -6.66 5.41
N GLU A 434 27.51 -5.40 5.14
CA GLU A 434 28.39 -4.22 5.28
C GLU A 434 28.97 -4.04 6.69
N ASP A 435 28.18 -4.32 7.71
CA ASP A 435 28.57 -4.18 9.12
C ASP A 435 27.91 -5.25 10.01
N ARG A 436 28.25 -5.22 11.30
CA ARG A 436 27.72 -6.15 12.30
C ARG A 436 26.21 -5.98 12.51
N GLU A 437 25.71 -4.76 12.45
CA GLU A 437 24.29 -4.45 12.65
C GLU A 437 23.44 -5.13 11.56
N LYS A 438 23.86 -4.99 10.31
CA LYS A 438 23.19 -5.63 9.17
C LYS A 438 23.34 -7.15 9.18
N ASN A 439 24.49 -7.69 9.54
CA ASN A 439 24.70 -9.14 9.63
C ASN A 439 23.90 -9.75 10.77
N ASP A 440 24.32 -9.45 12.01
CA ASP A 440 23.89 -10.16 13.22
C ASP A 440 22.44 -9.83 13.61
N TYR A 441 21.87 -8.71 13.14
CA TYR A 441 20.53 -8.28 13.54
C TYR A 441 19.56 -8.34 12.36
N SER A 442 19.74 -7.51 11.32
CA SER A 442 18.73 -7.40 10.26
C SER A 442 18.64 -8.65 9.37
N TRP A 443 19.75 -9.11 8.79
CA TRP A 443 19.75 -10.26 7.87
C TRP A 443 19.58 -11.59 8.59
N GLU A 444 20.18 -11.75 9.77
CA GLU A 444 19.99 -12.92 10.60
C GLU A 444 18.51 -13.07 11.00
N TYR A 445 17.87 -12.00 11.47
CA TYR A 445 16.42 -11.99 11.72
C TYR A 445 15.62 -12.39 10.48
N TYR A 446 15.83 -11.69 9.35
CA TYR A 446 15.11 -11.97 8.12
C TYR A 446 15.26 -13.42 7.64
N CYS A 447 16.46 -14.01 7.69
CA CYS A 447 16.63 -15.39 7.24
C CYS A 447 15.92 -16.42 8.14
N ASN A 448 15.83 -16.17 9.46
CA ASN A 448 15.09 -17.05 10.37
C ASN A 448 13.57 -16.90 10.18
N GLU A 449 13.06 -15.69 9.94
CA GLU A 449 11.64 -15.50 9.58
C GLU A 449 11.27 -16.19 8.27
N ILE A 450 12.13 -16.08 7.24
CA ILE A 450 11.93 -16.77 5.96
C ILE A 450 11.95 -18.29 6.12
N GLN A 451 12.78 -18.81 7.03
CA GLN A 451 12.78 -20.24 7.39
C GLN A 451 11.46 -20.66 8.02
N GLU A 452 10.95 -19.92 9.01
CA GLU A 452 9.65 -20.22 9.61
C GLU A 452 8.50 -20.16 8.58
N MET A 453 8.55 -19.20 7.65
CA MET A 453 7.60 -19.15 6.53
C MET A 453 7.70 -20.38 5.61
N ASP A 454 8.91 -20.90 5.38
CA ASP A 454 9.13 -22.15 4.63
C ASP A 454 8.56 -23.37 5.37
N GLU A 455 8.58 -23.37 6.71
CA GLU A 455 7.94 -24.41 7.52
C GLU A 455 6.41 -24.36 7.43
N PHE A 456 5.83 -23.17 7.42
CA PHE A 456 4.41 -22.97 7.14
C PHE A 456 4.03 -23.47 5.73
N ILE A 457 4.84 -23.17 4.72
CA ILE A 457 4.62 -23.69 3.35
C ILE A 457 4.60 -25.22 3.34
N ARG A 458 5.55 -25.86 4.04
CA ARG A 458 5.56 -27.33 4.21
C ARG A 458 4.27 -27.83 4.85
N GLU A 459 3.89 -27.27 6.00
CA GLU A 459 2.66 -27.64 6.72
C GLU A 459 1.41 -27.53 5.82
N LEU A 460 1.28 -26.41 5.09
CA LEU A 460 0.16 -26.17 4.21
C LEU A 460 0.13 -27.17 3.05
N THR A 461 1.26 -27.41 2.39
CA THR A 461 1.31 -28.38 1.28
C THR A 461 1.08 -29.82 1.74
N ASP A 462 1.60 -30.21 2.90
CA ASP A 462 1.33 -31.53 3.50
C ASP A 462 -0.17 -31.68 3.78
N THR A 463 -0.78 -30.67 4.38
CA THR A 463 -2.23 -30.63 4.69
C THR A 463 -3.08 -30.72 3.41
N LEU A 464 -2.79 -29.90 2.40
CA LEU A 464 -3.55 -29.89 1.14
C LEU A 464 -3.33 -31.16 0.31
N SER A 465 -2.19 -31.85 0.48
CA SER A 465 -1.94 -33.13 -0.19
C SER A 465 -2.90 -34.24 0.27
N GLU A 466 -3.40 -34.13 1.50
CA GLU A 466 -4.39 -35.04 2.09
C GLU A 466 -5.83 -34.56 1.88
N TYR A 467 -6.04 -33.34 1.35
CA TYR A 467 -7.37 -32.79 1.08
C TYR A 467 -8.07 -33.58 -0.04
N PRO A 468 -9.36 -33.96 0.12
CA PRO A 468 -10.01 -34.93 -0.76
C PRO A 468 -10.35 -34.40 -2.15
N GLU A 469 -10.30 -33.08 -2.35
CA GLU A 469 -10.67 -32.42 -3.59
C GLU A 469 -9.44 -31.93 -4.35
N PRO A 470 -9.52 -31.76 -5.69
CA PRO A 470 -8.44 -31.15 -6.46
C PRO A 470 -8.15 -29.73 -5.98
N VAL A 471 -6.88 -29.42 -5.74
CA VAL A 471 -6.38 -28.11 -5.27
C VAL A 471 -5.20 -27.67 -6.13
N VAL A 472 -5.21 -26.40 -6.52
CA VAL A 472 -4.06 -25.69 -7.07
C VAL A 472 -3.68 -24.56 -6.10
N LEU A 473 -2.44 -24.57 -5.60
CA LEU A 473 -1.88 -23.58 -4.70
C LEU A 473 -0.77 -22.79 -5.41
N VAL A 474 -0.98 -21.49 -5.55
CA VAL A 474 -0.04 -20.55 -6.13
C VAL A 474 0.63 -19.77 -5.01
N MET A 475 1.93 -19.96 -4.81
CA MET A 475 2.71 -19.28 -3.77
C MET A 475 3.71 -18.34 -4.40
N TYR A 476 3.79 -17.10 -3.92
CA TYR A 476 4.76 -16.14 -4.43
C TYR A 476 5.11 -15.06 -3.41
N GLY A 477 6.33 -14.53 -3.53
CA GLY A 477 6.76 -13.34 -2.80
C GLY A 477 6.22 -12.06 -3.43
N ASP A 478 5.68 -11.15 -2.64
CA ASP A 478 5.06 -9.92 -3.15
C ASP A 478 6.05 -8.81 -3.49
N HIS A 479 7.18 -8.75 -2.79
CA HIS A 479 8.33 -7.89 -3.08
C HIS A 479 9.60 -8.29 -2.32
N LEU A 480 10.75 -7.73 -2.71
CA LEU A 480 12.00 -7.85 -1.93
C LEU A 480 11.89 -7.13 -0.58
N PRO A 481 12.65 -7.56 0.44
CA PRO A 481 12.70 -6.92 1.75
C PRO A 481 13.33 -5.51 1.69
N THR A 482 12.98 -4.66 2.65
CA THR A 482 13.55 -3.30 2.83
C THR A 482 14.99 -3.31 3.37
N MET A 483 15.90 -3.95 2.64
CA MET A 483 17.32 -4.06 2.99
C MET A 483 18.23 -3.09 2.21
N GLY A 484 17.66 -2.20 1.40
CA GLY A 484 18.42 -1.23 0.60
C GLY A 484 19.23 -1.87 -0.53
N LEU A 485 18.82 -3.06 -0.99
CA LEU A 485 19.48 -3.83 -2.04
C LEU A 485 19.60 -3.05 -3.35
N LYS A 486 20.75 -3.20 -4.01
CA LYS A 486 21.00 -2.66 -5.35
C LYS A 486 21.04 -3.79 -6.36
N THR A 487 20.65 -3.49 -7.60
CA THR A 487 20.65 -4.43 -8.71
C THR A 487 21.95 -5.22 -8.87
N LYS A 488 23.12 -4.59 -8.63
CA LYS A 488 24.43 -5.23 -8.76
C LYS A 488 24.75 -6.24 -7.65
N GLU A 489 24.05 -6.17 -6.52
CA GLU A 489 24.25 -7.05 -5.36
C GLU A 489 23.47 -8.35 -5.50
N LEU A 490 22.52 -8.43 -6.44
CA LEU A 490 21.74 -9.62 -6.73
C LEU A 490 22.32 -10.43 -7.88
N SER A 491 22.30 -11.76 -7.76
CA SER A 491 22.76 -12.69 -8.78
C SER A 491 21.92 -12.61 -10.07
N ASN A 492 20.60 -12.44 -9.94
CA ASN A 492 19.65 -12.24 -11.05
C ASN A 492 19.70 -10.82 -11.67
N ARG A 493 20.40 -9.88 -11.02
CA ARG A 493 20.52 -8.47 -11.41
C ARG A 493 19.18 -7.78 -11.66
N TYR A 494 18.17 -8.05 -10.85
CA TYR A 494 16.89 -7.36 -10.95
C TYR A 494 16.17 -7.24 -9.60
N LEU A 495 15.79 -6.02 -9.23
CA LEU A 495 15.19 -5.71 -7.92
C LEU A 495 13.69 -5.99 -7.84
N PHE A 496 13.03 -6.10 -8.99
CA PHE A 496 11.57 -6.26 -9.09
C PHE A 496 11.22 -7.73 -9.40
N GLN A 497 11.97 -8.67 -8.81
CA GLN A 497 11.83 -10.10 -9.07
C GLN A 497 11.97 -10.92 -7.79
N THR A 498 10.87 -11.55 -7.38
CA THR A 498 10.78 -12.61 -6.38
C THR A 498 10.62 -13.96 -7.09
N GLN A 499 10.15 -14.98 -6.38
CA GLN A 499 9.90 -16.32 -6.89
C GLN A 499 8.43 -16.68 -6.74
N TYR A 500 7.96 -17.60 -7.60
CA TYR A 500 6.66 -18.25 -7.43
C TYR A 500 6.75 -19.76 -7.69
N VAL A 501 5.78 -20.50 -7.14
CA VAL A 501 5.51 -21.91 -7.40
C VAL A 501 4.01 -22.12 -7.56
N ILE A 502 3.60 -22.95 -8.52
CA ILE A 502 2.22 -23.45 -8.68
C ILE A 502 2.24 -24.93 -8.30
N TRP A 503 1.89 -25.22 -7.04
CA TRP A 503 1.74 -26.57 -6.51
C TRP A 503 0.33 -27.10 -6.77
N ASP A 504 0.17 -28.40 -6.91
CA ASP A 504 -1.14 -29.05 -7.05
C ASP A 504 -1.14 -30.50 -6.56
N ASN A 505 -2.33 -31.01 -6.21
CA ASN A 505 -2.55 -32.42 -5.85
C ASN A 505 -3.20 -33.24 -7.00
N MET A 506 -3.31 -32.67 -8.21
CA MET A 506 -4.03 -33.25 -9.34
C MET A 506 -3.14 -33.72 -10.50
N GLY A 507 -1.83 -33.49 -10.39
CA GLY A 507 -0.81 -33.91 -11.36
C GLY A 507 -0.69 -33.01 -12.59
N LEU A 508 -0.74 -31.68 -12.44
CA LEU A 508 -0.53 -30.76 -13.55
C LEU A 508 0.87 -30.93 -14.18
N GLU A 509 0.97 -30.69 -15.49
CA GLU A 509 2.26 -30.73 -16.17
C GLU A 509 3.16 -29.56 -15.72
N LYS A 510 4.38 -29.89 -15.33
CA LYS A 510 5.39 -28.90 -14.93
C LYS A 510 5.88 -28.11 -16.15
N GLU A 511 5.70 -26.79 -16.08
CA GLU A 511 6.22 -25.85 -17.07
C GLU A 511 6.76 -24.60 -16.36
N ASP A 512 8.07 -24.38 -16.48
CA ASP A 512 8.74 -23.23 -15.86
C ASP A 512 8.72 -22.01 -16.79
N GLU A 513 8.25 -20.88 -16.26
CA GLU A 513 8.20 -19.61 -16.96
C GLU A 513 8.48 -18.45 -15.98
N ASN A 514 8.95 -17.31 -16.50
CA ASN A 514 8.99 -16.08 -15.71
C ASN A 514 7.74 -15.26 -16.02
N LEU A 515 6.97 -14.93 -15.00
CA LEU A 515 5.68 -14.23 -15.15
C LEU A 515 5.73 -12.87 -14.48
N ALA A 516 5.04 -11.89 -15.06
CA ALA A 516 4.70 -10.67 -14.33
C ALA A 516 3.48 -10.91 -13.44
N ALA A 517 3.35 -10.12 -12.37
CA ALA A 517 2.26 -10.28 -11.42
C ALA A 517 0.87 -10.21 -12.08
N TYR A 518 0.71 -9.34 -13.08
CA TYR A 518 -0.54 -9.24 -13.84
C TYR A 518 -0.85 -10.43 -14.77
N GLN A 519 0.02 -11.44 -14.85
CA GLN A 519 -0.15 -12.60 -15.75
C GLN A 519 -0.51 -13.90 -15.01
N ILE A 520 -0.11 -14.04 -13.74
CA ILE A 520 -0.18 -15.33 -13.01
C ILE A 520 -1.60 -15.87 -12.90
N GLY A 521 -2.59 -14.99 -12.69
CA GLY A 521 -3.98 -15.40 -12.61
C GLY A 521 -4.46 -16.10 -13.89
N ALA A 522 -4.24 -15.45 -15.03
CA ALA A 522 -4.65 -15.99 -16.33
C ALA A 522 -3.90 -17.29 -16.69
N GLU A 523 -2.62 -17.38 -16.33
CA GLU A 523 -1.81 -18.60 -16.50
C GLU A 523 -2.37 -19.77 -15.69
N VAL A 524 -2.70 -19.54 -14.42
CA VAL A 524 -3.24 -20.58 -13.53
C VAL A 524 -4.60 -21.04 -14.03
N LEU A 525 -5.48 -20.10 -14.44
CA LEU A 525 -6.79 -20.43 -15.01
C LEU A 525 -6.67 -21.22 -16.32
N ASP A 526 -5.70 -20.90 -17.18
CA ASP A 526 -5.46 -21.63 -18.44
C ASP A 526 -5.12 -23.10 -18.18
N ARG A 527 -4.25 -23.35 -17.20
CA ARG A 527 -3.81 -24.70 -16.81
C ARG A 527 -4.92 -25.59 -16.28
N VAL A 528 -5.98 -24.98 -15.73
CA VAL A 528 -7.15 -25.69 -15.19
C VAL A 528 -8.36 -25.61 -16.12
N GLY A 529 -8.19 -25.13 -17.36
CA GLY A 529 -9.24 -25.10 -18.38
C GLY A 529 -10.31 -24.03 -18.16
N ILE A 530 -9.97 -22.94 -17.49
CA ILE A 530 -10.85 -21.79 -17.22
C ILE A 530 -10.43 -20.63 -18.13
N HIS A 531 -11.36 -20.17 -18.96
CA HIS A 531 -11.12 -19.18 -20.02
C HIS A 531 -12.14 -18.02 -19.97
N GLU A 532 -12.82 -17.85 -18.85
CA GLU A 532 -13.78 -16.78 -18.62
C GLU A 532 -13.08 -15.45 -18.26
N GLY A 533 -13.74 -14.33 -18.53
CA GLY A 533 -13.20 -12.98 -18.30
C GLY A 533 -12.49 -12.39 -19.51
N ASN A 534 -12.52 -11.05 -19.63
CA ASN A 534 -11.91 -10.36 -20.76
C ASN A 534 -10.40 -10.26 -20.60
N ILE A 535 -9.92 -9.84 -19.42
CA ILE A 535 -8.48 -9.71 -19.17
C ILE A 535 -7.79 -11.09 -19.12
N VAL A 536 -8.47 -12.10 -18.58
CA VAL A 536 -7.97 -13.49 -18.53
C VAL A 536 -7.72 -14.01 -19.96
N ARG A 537 -8.75 -14.00 -20.82
CA ARG A 537 -8.63 -14.41 -22.23
C ARG A 537 -7.60 -13.61 -22.99
N TYR A 538 -7.54 -12.31 -22.73
CA TYR A 538 -6.57 -11.43 -23.35
C TYR A 538 -5.13 -11.89 -23.05
N HIS A 539 -4.82 -12.22 -21.80
CA HIS A 539 -3.50 -12.74 -21.42
C HIS A 539 -3.21 -14.10 -22.04
N GLN A 540 -4.15 -15.05 -21.94
CA GLN A 540 -4.01 -16.41 -22.49
C GLN A 540 -3.73 -16.38 -23.99
N ASN A 541 -4.48 -15.58 -24.75
CA ASN A 541 -4.42 -15.59 -26.21
C ASN A 541 -3.39 -14.62 -26.80
N ARG A 542 -3.04 -13.54 -26.07
CA ARG A 542 -2.27 -12.42 -26.65
C ARG A 542 -0.94 -12.11 -25.98
N ARG A 543 -0.55 -12.77 -24.88
CA ARG A 543 0.72 -12.50 -24.17
C ARG A 543 1.95 -12.49 -25.08
N ASN A 544 1.95 -13.31 -26.13
CA ASN A 544 3.05 -13.45 -27.08
C ASN A 544 2.94 -12.57 -28.35
N THR A 545 1.97 -11.66 -28.39
CA THR A 545 1.73 -10.80 -29.55
C THR A 545 2.53 -9.48 -29.48
N LYS A 546 2.85 -8.90 -30.63
CA LYS A 546 3.64 -7.66 -30.72
C LYS A 546 3.00 -6.46 -30.01
N ASN A 547 1.68 -6.36 -30.00
CA ASN A 547 0.95 -5.22 -29.45
C ASN A 547 0.44 -5.46 -28.02
N TYR A 548 0.78 -6.60 -27.40
CA TYR A 548 0.29 -7.00 -26.07
C TYR A 548 0.27 -5.85 -25.04
N GLN A 549 1.39 -5.19 -24.82
CA GLN A 549 1.44 -4.12 -23.80
C GLN A 549 0.66 -2.86 -24.21
N LYS A 550 0.46 -2.59 -25.51
CA LYS A 550 -0.29 -1.42 -25.96
C LYS A 550 -1.80 -1.67 -25.91
N ASP A 551 -2.20 -2.86 -26.32
CA ASP A 551 -3.60 -3.26 -26.32
C ASP A 551 -4.09 -3.44 -24.86
N LEU A 552 -3.25 -3.97 -23.95
CA LEU A 552 -3.55 -4.03 -22.52
C LEU A 552 -3.79 -2.64 -21.90
N GLU A 553 -2.98 -1.63 -22.25
CA GLU A 553 -3.18 -0.24 -21.81
C GLU A 553 -4.57 0.29 -22.24
N VAL A 554 -4.99 -0.05 -23.46
CA VAL A 554 -6.27 0.36 -24.04
C VAL A 554 -7.44 -0.32 -23.33
N LEU A 555 -7.36 -1.64 -23.08
CA LEU A 555 -8.39 -2.38 -22.35
C LEU A 555 -8.51 -1.88 -20.91
N GLN A 556 -7.38 -1.74 -20.22
CA GLN A 556 -7.35 -1.28 -18.84
C GLN A 556 -7.90 0.14 -18.69
N TYR A 557 -7.57 1.04 -19.63
CA TYR A 557 -8.19 2.36 -19.69
C TYR A 557 -9.71 2.26 -19.90
N ASP A 558 -10.18 1.45 -20.87
CA ASP A 558 -11.60 1.31 -21.18
C ASP A 558 -12.43 0.85 -19.98
N MET A 559 -11.94 -0.16 -19.27
CA MET A 559 -12.60 -0.77 -18.11
C MET A 559 -12.67 0.20 -16.91
N LEU A 560 -11.56 0.87 -16.60
CA LEU A 560 -11.44 1.70 -15.40
C LEU A 560 -11.89 3.15 -15.61
N TYR A 561 -11.51 3.79 -16.72
CA TYR A 561 -11.66 5.25 -16.91
C TYR A 561 -12.43 5.64 -18.18
N GLY A 562 -12.51 4.75 -19.16
CA GLY A 562 -13.11 4.99 -20.45
C GLY A 562 -14.63 4.86 -20.47
N LYS A 563 -15.14 4.53 -21.65
CA LYS A 563 -16.57 4.35 -21.93
C LYS A 563 -17.03 2.90 -21.79
N GLN A 564 -16.16 1.99 -21.34
CA GLN A 564 -16.53 0.59 -21.07
C GLN A 564 -17.12 -0.09 -22.31
N TYR A 565 -16.52 0.16 -23.49
CA TYR A 565 -16.93 -0.46 -24.74
C TYR A 565 -16.84 -1.98 -24.69
N ILE A 566 -15.89 -2.51 -23.92
CA ILE A 566 -15.73 -3.95 -23.70
C ILE A 566 -16.99 -4.59 -23.08
N TYR A 567 -17.80 -3.81 -22.36
CA TYR A 567 -19.07 -4.23 -21.75
C TYR A 567 -20.31 -3.70 -22.48
N GLY A 568 -20.15 -3.08 -23.65
CA GLY A 568 -21.26 -2.42 -24.35
C GLY A 568 -21.70 -1.08 -23.74
N GLY A 569 -20.86 -0.46 -22.90
CA GLY A 569 -21.06 0.89 -22.38
C GLY A 569 -21.30 1.00 -20.87
N GLU A 570 -21.55 -0.12 -20.18
CA GLU A 570 -21.82 -0.17 -18.75
C GLU A 570 -21.23 -1.45 -18.16
N SER A 571 -20.49 -1.32 -17.05
CA SER A 571 -19.91 -2.49 -16.38
C SER A 571 -20.99 -3.40 -15.79
N PRO A 572 -20.90 -4.73 -15.99
CA PRO A 572 -21.82 -5.68 -15.37
C PRO A 572 -21.52 -5.94 -13.88
N TYR A 573 -20.36 -5.48 -13.39
CA TYR A 573 -19.88 -5.80 -12.05
C TYR A 573 -20.41 -4.81 -11.02
N ALA A 574 -21.20 -5.32 -10.07
CA ALA A 574 -21.71 -4.58 -8.93
C ALA A 574 -20.94 -4.97 -7.66
N VAL A 575 -20.82 -4.00 -6.74
CA VAL A 575 -20.17 -4.22 -5.43
C VAL A 575 -20.81 -5.40 -4.72
N THR A 576 -19.99 -6.34 -4.24
CA THR A 576 -20.49 -7.51 -3.52
C THR A 576 -20.87 -7.18 -2.08
N ASP A 577 -21.87 -7.90 -1.57
CA ASP A 577 -22.22 -7.88 -0.15
C ASP A 577 -21.27 -8.82 0.61
N MET A 578 -20.01 -8.38 0.73
CA MET A 578 -18.94 -9.18 1.30
C MET A 578 -19.16 -9.41 2.80
N ARG A 579 -19.17 -10.68 3.23
CA ARG A 579 -19.24 -11.06 4.64
C ARG A 579 -17.86 -10.98 5.31
N MET A 580 -17.80 -10.51 6.54
CA MET A 580 -16.57 -10.56 7.33
C MET A 580 -16.49 -11.90 8.07
N GLY A 581 -15.39 -12.64 7.87
CA GLY A 581 -15.21 -14.01 8.33
C GLY A 581 -16.02 -15.03 7.52
N THR A 582 -15.49 -16.25 7.36
CA THR A 582 -16.25 -17.40 6.82
C THR A 582 -17.08 -18.09 7.90
N VAL A 583 -16.58 -18.12 9.13
CA VAL A 583 -17.28 -18.71 10.28
C VAL A 583 -18.04 -17.62 11.04
N PRO A 584 -19.37 -17.73 11.21
CA PRO A 584 -20.16 -16.69 11.86
C PRO A 584 -19.91 -16.63 13.37
N VAL A 585 -19.91 -15.41 13.90
CA VAL A 585 -19.93 -15.15 15.34
C VAL A 585 -21.36 -15.28 15.83
N GLU A 586 -21.59 -16.01 16.92
CA GLU A 586 -22.94 -16.21 17.46
C GLU A 586 -23.01 -15.89 18.95
N ILE A 587 -24.03 -15.13 19.35
CA ILE A 587 -24.38 -14.91 20.75
C ILE A 587 -25.49 -15.89 21.17
N LYS A 588 -25.29 -16.61 22.27
CA LYS A 588 -26.25 -17.59 22.80
C LYS A 588 -26.96 -17.10 24.06
N ALA A 589 -26.21 -16.60 25.04
CA ALA A 589 -26.79 -16.12 26.30
C ALA A 589 -25.92 -15.06 26.97
N VAL A 590 -26.55 -14.27 27.84
CA VAL A 590 -25.87 -13.33 28.74
C VAL A 590 -26.39 -13.56 30.14
N VAL A 591 -25.51 -13.93 31.05
CA VAL A 591 -25.85 -14.37 32.42
C VAL A 591 -25.10 -13.50 33.42
N GLU A 592 -25.81 -12.95 34.40
CA GLU A 592 -25.20 -12.22 35.50
C GLU A 592 -24.49 -13.20 36.45
N VAL A 593 -23.21 -12.96 36.73
CA VAL A 593 -22.39 -13.80 37.62
C VAL A 593 -22.20 -13.15 38.98
N SER A 594 -22.13 -11.82 39.01
CA SER A 594 -22.14 -10.99 40.22
C SER A 594 -22.64 -9.59 39.86
N ASP A 595 -22.98 -8.79 40.86
CA ASP A 595 -23.50 -7.42 40.69
C ASP A 595 -22.66 -6.62 39.65
N GLY A 596 -23.28 -6.31 38.51
CA GLY A 596 -22.66 -5.55 37.42
C GLY A 596 -21.65 -6.32 36.56
N ILE A 597 -21.52 -7.64 36.70
CA ILE A 597 -20.62 -8.50 35.92
C ILE A 597 -21.43 -9.60 35.22
N TYR A 598 -21.33 -9.63 33.89
CA TYR A 598 -22.05 -10.57 33.05
C TYR A 598 -21.09 -11.45 32.25
N HIS A 599 -21.49 -12.69 32.08
CA HIS A 599 -20.84 -13.66 31.21
C HIS A 599 -21.66 -13.81 29.94
N VAL A 600 -21.05 -13.46 28.80
CA VAL A 600 -21.64 -13.61 27.47
C VAL A 600 -21.14 -14.93 26.91
N THR A 601 -22.04 -15.83 26.56
CA THR A 601 -21.70 -17.12 25.94
C THR A 601 -22.14 -17.17 24.49
N GLY A 602 -21.38 -17.87 23.67
CA GLY A 602 -21.58 -17.92 22.24
C GLY A 602 -20.61 -18.87 21.53
N GLU A 603 -20.38 -18.62 20.25
CA GLU A 603 -19.42 -19.34 19.41
C GLU A 603 -18.60 -18.36 18.58
N ASN A 604 -17.36 -18.78 18.28
CA ASN A 604 -16.41 -18.06 17.42
C ASN A 604 -16.09 -16.64 17.88
N PHE A 605 -16.06 -16.43 19.20
CA PHE A 605 -15.53 -15.20 19.77
C PHE A 605 -14.02 -15.13 19.58
N THR A 606 -13.51 -13.92 19.46
CA THR A 606 -12.09 -13.61 19.32
C THR A 606 -11.71 -12.48 20.28
N ALA A 607 -10.42 -12.14 20.33
CA ALA A 607 -9.95 -10.99 21.11
C ALA A 607 -10.59 -9.65 20.66
N ALA A 608 -11.13 -9.59 19.43
CA ALA A 608 -11.85 -8.43 18.88
C ALA A 608 -13.34 -8.36 19.28
N SER A 609 -13.90 -9.42 19.86
CA SER A 609 -15.33 -9.49 20.21
C SER A 609 -15.68 -8.59 21.39
N ARG A 610 -16.74 -7.79 21.26
CA ARG A 610 -17.29 -6.95 22.33
C ARG A 610 -18.80 -7.12 22.43
N LEU A 611 -19.37 -6.94 23.62
CA LEU A 611 -20.81 -6.85 23.80
C LEU A 611 -21.30 -5.46 23.38
N GLU A 612 -22.39 -5.40 22.63
CA GLU A 612 -23.13 -4.18 22.30
C GLU A 612 -24.51 -4.26 22.98
N ILE A 613 -24.90 -3.19 23.68
CA ILE A 613 -26.16 -3.07 24.41
C ILE A 613 -26.92 -1.87 23.85
N ASN A 614 -28.10 -2.11 23.27
CA ASN A 614 -28.93 -1.06 22.66
C ASN A 614 -28.17 -0.16 21.66
N GLY A 615 -27.18 -0.72 20.95
CA GLY A 615 -26.33 -0.02 19.99
C GLY A 615 -25.08 0.65 20.57
N GLU A 616 -24.84 0.54 21.88
CA GLU A 616 -23.62 1.05 22.53
C GLU A 616 -22.66 -0.09 22.88
N VAL A 617 -21.42 -0.02 22.38
CA VAL A 617 -20.39 -1.03 22.63
C VAL A 617 -19.82 -0.89 24.05
N VAL A 618 -19.82 -1.99 24.79
CA VAL A 618 -19.24 -2.07 26.13
C VAL A 618 -17.72 -2.07 26.03
N LYS A 619 -17.09 -1.09 26.69
CA LYS A 619 -15.63 -0.91 26.66
C LYS A 619 -14.87 -1.91 27.55
N ASP A 620 -15.43 -2.23 28.71
CA ASP A 620 -14.82 -3.18 29.65
C ASP A 620 -15.34 -4.60 29.38
N ALA A 621 -14.79 -5.20 28.33
CA ALA A 621 -15.02 -6.59 27.95
C ALA A 621 -13.70 -7.34 27.91
N VAL A 622 -13.64 -8.48 28.59
CA VAL A 622 -12.50 -9.38 28.67
C VAL A 622 -12.82 -10.63 27.86
N PHE A 623 -11.99 -10.91 26.86
CA PHE A 623 -12.03 -12.16 26.12
C PHE A 623 -11.54 -13.30 27.01
N LEU A 624 -12.38 -14.32 27.21
CA LEU A 624 -12.05 -15.50 28.02
C LEU A 624 -11.76 -16.74 27.15
N GLY A 625 -12.23 -16.75 25.91
CA GLY A 625 -12.04 -17.82 24.95
C GLY A 625 -13.12 -17.79 23.87
N THR A 626 -13.03 -18.69 22.90
CA THR A 626 -13.88 -18.69 21.69
C THR A 626 -15.39 -18.86 21.92
N THR A 627 -15.80 -19.16 23.16
CA THR A 627 -17.21 -19.33 23.54
C THR A 627 -17.65 -18.38 24.64
N SER A 628 -16.77 -17.49 25.11
CA SER A 628 -17.02 -16.70 26.32
C SER A 628 -16.35 -15.31 26.35
N LEU A 629 -17.14 -14.30 26.75
CA LEU A 629 -16.66 -12.98 27.16
C LEU A 629 -17.14 -12.68 28.58
N MET A 630 -16.36 -11.91 29.33
CA MET A 630 -16.78 -11.30 30.59
C MET A 630 -16.89 -9.78 30.41
N VAL A 631 -18.02 -9.20 30.78
CA VAL A 631 -18.22 -7.75 30.79
C VAL A 631 -18.43 -7.26 32.21
N ARG A 632 -17.92 -6.08 32.53
CA ARG A 632 -17.96 -5.49 33.88
C ARG A 632 -18.56 -4.10 33.87
N GLU A 633 -19.06 -3.68 35.03
CA GLU A 633 -19.65 -2.36 35.25
C GLU A 633 -20.85 -2.07 34.31
N VAL A 634 -21.63 -3.11 34.01
CA VAL A 634 -22.81 -3.03 33.14
C VAL A 634 -24.09 -3.18 33.98
N GLU A 635 -25.12 -2.40 33.72
CA GLU A 635 -26.48 -2.63 34.24
C GLU A 635 -27.40 -3.04 33.08
N LEU A 636 -27.84 -4.30 33.04
CA LEU A 636 -28.81 -4.76 32.04
C LEU A 636 -30.24 -4.62 32.55
N LYS A 637 -31.13 -4.12 31.70
CA LYS A 637 -32.56 -3.99 31.96
C LYS A 637 -33.32 -4.99 31.11
N ARG A 638 -34.40 -5.54 31.67
CA ARG A 638 -35.31 -6.41 30.92
C ARG A 638 -35.77 -5.72 29.64
N GLY A 639 -35.51 -6.35 28.51
CA GLY A 639 -35.85 -5.83 27.18
C GLY A 639 -34.71 -5.17 26.42
N ASP A 640 -33.53 -5.00 27.04
CA ASP A 640 -32.33 -4.55 26.35
C ASP A 640 -31.98 -5.50 25.19
N GLU A 641 -31.56 -4.91 24.07
CA GLU A 641 -31.10 -5.64 22.88
C GLU A 641 -29.59 -5.82 22.95
N LEU A 642 -29.17 -7.08 22.91
CA LEU A 642 -27.78 -7.50 23.08
C LEU A 642 -27.27 -8.13 21.79
N ALA A 643 -26.10 -7.71 21.34
CA ALA A 643 -25.37 -8.34 20.23
C ALA A 643 -23.90 -8.48 20.60
N VAL A 644 -23.19 -9.41 19.95
CA VAL A 644 -21.74 -9.36 19.92
C VAL A 644 -21.32 -8.65 18.64
N VAL A 645 -20.32 -7.79 18.76
CA VAL A 645 -19.74 -7.06 17.63
C VAL A 645 -18.27 -7.40 17.51
N GLN A 646 -17.78 -7.50 16.28
CA GLN A 646 -16.36 -7.61 16.02
C GLN A 646 -15.80 -6.21 15.75
N MET A 647 -14.81 -5.82 16.55
CA MET A 647 -14.19 -4.50 16.48
C MET A 647 -12.91 -4.54 15.65
N GLY A 648 -12.70 -3.53 14.82
CA GLY A 648 -11.41 -3.32 14.15
C GLY A 648 -10.39 -2.64 15.07
N ASP A 649 -9.11 -2.97 14.90
CA ASP A 649 -8.02 -2.41 15.71
C ASP A 649 -7.55 -1.01 15.25
N TYR A 650 -7.66 -0.70 13.95
CA TYR A 650 -7.16 0.57 13.38
C TYR A 650 -7.83 1.82 13.97
N SER A 651 -9.09 1.69 14.37
CA SER A 651 -9.73 2.62 15.28
C SER A 651 -10.63 1.81 16.18
N ALA A 652 -10.34 1.82 17.49
CA ALA A 652 -11.06 1.12 18.57
C ALA A 652 -12.58 1.45 18.69
N GLU A 653 -13.20 1.98 17.64
CA GLU A 653 -14.61 2.34 17.49
C GLU A 653 -15.22 1.86 16.16
N THR A 654 -14.48 1.18 15.25
CA THR A 654 -15.07 0.62 14.02
C THR A 654 -15.65 -0.75 14.30
N VAL A 655 -16.95 -0.90 14.08
CA VAL A 655 -17.63 -2.20 14.09
C VAL A 655 -17.52 -2.83 12.69
N LEU A 656 -16.86 -3.97 12.60
CA LEU A 656 -16.65 -4.73 11.36
C LEU A 656 -17.89 -5.55 11.00
N SER A 657 -18.49 -6.23 11.98
CA SER A 657 -19.72 -7.00 11.83
C SER A 657 -20.49 -7.08 13.16
N ARG A 658 -21.76 -7.48 13.09
CA ARG A 658 -22.64 -7.68 14.23
C ARG A 658 -23.33 -9.03 14.14
N THR A 659 -23.48 -9.71 15.27
CA THR A 659 -24.36 -10.88 15.37
C THR A 659 -25.83 -10.46 15.27
N GLY A 660 -26.72 -11.44 15.15
CA GLY A 660 -28.13 -11.23 15.49
C GLY A 660 -28.31 -10.76 16.94
N THR A 661 -29.42 -10.07 17.22
CA THR A 661 -29.72 -9.55 18.56
C THR A 661 -30.52 -10.55 19.40
N ILE A 662 -30.18 -10.67 20.68
CA ILE A 662 -31.01 -11.33 21.69
C ILE A 662 -31.56 -10.31 22.67
N ARG A 663 -32.72 -10.58 23.25
CA ARG A 663 -33.33 -9.70 24.26
C ARG A 663 -33.01 -10.22 25.65
N TYR A 664 -32.49 -9.34 26.50
CA TYR A 664 -32.25 -9.68 27.89
C TYR A 664 -33.56 -10.01 28.62
N ARG A 665 -33.61 -11.21 29.19
CA ARG A 665 -34.70 -11.69 30.04
C ARG A 665 -34.04 -12.18 31.32
N GLU A 666 -34.35 -11.48 32.41
CA GLU A 666 -33.89 -11.78 33.77
C GLU A 666 -34.10 -13.25 34.17
#